data_AF-A0A2R6PEW5-F1
#
_entry.id   AF-A0A2R6PEW5-F1
#
_cell.length_a   1.000
_cell.length_b   1.000
_cell.length_c   1.000
_cell.angle_alpha   90.00
_cell.angle_beta   90.00
_cell.angle_gamma   90.00
#
_symmetry.space_group_name_H-M   'P 1'
#
loop_
_entity.id
_entity.type
_entity.pdbx_description
1 polymer ?
#
loop_
_entity_poly.entity_id
_entity_poly.type
_entity_poly.pdbx_seq_one_letter_code
_entity_poly.pdbx_strand_id
1 'polypeptide(L)'
;MEEIKSQSDNYRSSSSSASSPASRVPSSNFFYLRKPGSLRQPISFEDSPDWDDTDIEVRVEEGGDSIHAATTPASPSLSKINSVSLPSPPLPEATVVARKITGASIAWKDLTVTIKGKRKYSDKVVKSSNGYALPGTMTVIMGPAKSGKSTLLRALAGRLRDSAKLYGEVFVNGKKSRFPYGSYGFVEREPTLIGSLTVREFLYYSALLQLPGFFCQRKSVVEDAILAMSLGDFANKLIGGHCYMKGLPNGERRRVSIARELVVRPHILFIDEPLYHLDSVSALLMMVTLKKLASTGCTIIFTICQSSTEVFGLFDRICLLSNGNTLFFGETLACLQHFSNAGFPCPIMQSPSDHFLRAINTEFDRIITMCKNWQDDQGDFSSVNMDTAVAIRTLEATYKSSADAAAVETMILRLTEKEGPSLKSKGKASNVTRIAVLTWRSLLIMSREWKFYLLRLVLYMLLTLCIGTVFSGLGNSLSSVVTRVAAIFVFVSFTSLLSIAGVPAQRKEIKVYACEQSNQHSGALVFLLGQLLSSIPFLFLISISSGLVFYFLVELRDAFSLLMYFVLNFFICLLVNEGLMLAVVTIWQDIFWSILTLVCIQVLMMLSAGYFRIRSALPGPVWTYPISYIAFHTYSIQGLLENEYIGTSFAVGQVRTISGYQALRSAYDISPDSNSKWGNLLVLFLMAVGYRILVFVLLQLRVRKNSFFFRIFCCNRNTNNGR
;
A
#
# COMPACT_ATOMS: atom_id res chain seq x y z
N MET A 1 -17.16 70.90 -13.07
CA MET A 1 -17.27 71.72 -11.86
C MET A 1 -16.00 71.48 -11.07
N GLU A 2 -15.10 72.45 -11.16
CA GLU A 2 -13.90 72.77 -10.35
C GLU A 2 -12.89 71.64 -10.05
N GLU A 3 -11.74 71.60 -10.75
CA GLU A 3 -10.48 72.35 -10.52
C GLU A 3 -9.57 71.65 -9.48
N ILE A 4 -8.45 71.01 -9.88
CA ILE A 4 -7.12 71.60 -10.20
C ILE A 4 -6.43 72.13 -8.91
N LYS A 5 -5.28 71.62 -8.45
CA LYS A 5 -3.89 71.90 -8.92
C LYS A 5 -2.94 70.99 -8.11
N SER A 6 -2.04 70.20 -8.71
CA SER A 6 -0.71 70.55 -9.28
C SER A 6 0.42 70.39 -8.22
N GLN A 7 1.70 70.13 -8.52
CA GLN A 7 2.53 70.19 -9.74
C GLN A 7 3.86 69.45 -9.40
N SER A 8 4.36 68.53 -10.25
CA SER A 8 5.43 68.71 -11.29
C SER A 8 6.84 68.40 -10.74
N ASP A 9 7.84 67.91 -11.47
CA ASP A 9 8.26 67.98 -12.89
C ASP A 9 9.14 66.74 -13.22
N ASN A 10 8.90 65.99 -14.30
CA ASN A 10 9.39 66.15 -15.69
C ASN A 10 10.84 65.68 -16.01
N TYR A 11 10.89 64.55 -16.73
CA TYR A 11 11.52 64.35 -18.06
C TYR A 11 13.03 64.12 -18.26
N ARG A 12 13.24 63.15 -19.19
CA ARG A 12 14.20 63.07 -20.31
C ARG A 12 15.44 62.17 -20.19
N SER A 13 15.45 61.19 -21.09
CA SER A 13 16.54 60.33 -21.56
C SER A 13 17.61 61.09 -22.35
N SER A 14 18.86 60.60 -22.36
CA SER A 14 19.65 60.16 -23.55
C SER A 14 21.15 60.01 -23.23
N SER A 15 21.65 58.76 -23.33
CA SER A 15 22.85 58.30 -24.06
C SER A 15 24.26 58.91 -23.86
N SER A 16 25.23 57.98 -23.69
CA SER A 16 26.53 57.88 -24.42
C SER A 16 27.86 58.14 -23.69
N SER A 17 28.49 57.03 -23.27
CA SER A 17 29.83 56.51 -23.64
C SER A 17 31.17 57.11 -23.16
N ALA A 18 32.09 56.15 -22.88
CA ALA A 18 33.57 56.20 -22.74
C ALA A 18 34.12 56.74 -21.40
N SER A 19 35.13 56.17 -20.72
CA SER A 19 36.09 55.08 -20.96
C SER A 19 36.82 54.74 -19.63
N SER A 20 37.26 53.49 -19.48
CA SER A 20 38.05 52.84 -18.39
C SER A 20 39.39 53.54 -18.05
N PRO A 21 40.23 53.16 -17.02
CA PRO A 21 40.38 51.82 -16.41
C PRO A 21 40.81 51.70 -14.90
N ALA A 22 40.94 50.43 -14.48
CA ALA A 22 41.75 49.86 -13.38
C ALA A 22 41.21 49.87 -11.93
N SER A 23 40.80 48.70 -11.41
CA SER A 23 41.71 47.78 -10.69
C SER A 23 40.96 46.70 -9.86
N ARG A 24 41.50 45.47 -9.94
CA ARG A 24 41.57 44.36 -8.96
C ARG A 24 40.33 43.50 -8.57
N VAL A 25 40.39 42.28 -9.12
CA VAL A 25 40.27 40.91 -8.52
C VAL A 25 38.94 40.44 -7.89
N PRO A 26 38.37 39.33 -8.42
CA PRO A 26 37.55 38.38 -7.66
C PRO A 26 38.25 37.04 -7.42
N SER A 27 37.87 36.39 -6.32
CA SER A 27 38.34 35.13 -5.77
C SER A 27 37.76 33.88 -6.46
N SER A 28 38.68 32.94 -6.73
CA SER A 28 38.58 31.48 -6.67
C SER A 28 37.29 30.75 -7.12
N ASN A 29 37.31 30.24 -8.35
CA ASN A 29 36.66 29.00 -8.76
C ASN A 29 37.74 27.92 -8.94
N PHE A 30 37.72 26.85 -8.14
CA PHE A 30 38.58 25.67 -8.35
C PHE A 30 37.77 24.53 -8.96
N PHE A 31 37.85 24.39 -10.27
CA PHE A 31 37.59 23.13 -10.99
C PHE A 31 38.94 22.57 -11.47
N TYR A 32 39.24 21.32 -11.13
CA TYR A 32 40.42 20.64 -11.64
C TYR A 32 40.24 20.30 -13.13
N LEU A 33 40.90 21.07 -14.00
CA LEU A 33 41.13 20.70 -15.40
C LEU A 33 42.58 20.23 -15.56
N ARG A 34 42.78 18.97 -15.95
CA ARG A 34 44.10 18.38 -16.20
C ARG A 34 44.50 18.64 -17.66
N LYS A 35 45.69 19.22 -17.90
CA LYS A 35 46.27 19.35 -19.25
C LYS A 35 46.75 17.99 -19.79
N PRO A 36 46.65 17.71 -21.10
CA PRO A 36 47.15 16.49 -21.70
C PRO A 36 48.65 16.56 -21.96
N GLY A 37 49.37 15.47 -21.67
CA GLY A 37 50.77 15.27 -22.07
C GLY A 37 51.79 15.24 -20.92
N SER A 38 51.83 14.16 -20.15
CA SER A 38 53.06 13.71 -19.50
C SER A 38 53.07 12.18 -19.34
N LEU A 39 54.23 11.58 -19.62
CA LEU A 39 54.45 10.12 -19.59
C LEU A 39 54.32 9.56 -18.16
N ARG A 40 53.71 8.37 -18.05
CA ARG A 40 53.51 7.64 -16.79
C ARG A 40 54.83 7.07 -16.23
N GLN A 41 55.09 7.31 -14.96
CA GLN A 41 55.75 6.33 -14.08
C GLN A 41 54.73 5.86 -13.03
N PRO A 42 54.71 4.58 -12.63
CA PRO A 42 53.81 4.09 -11.59
C PRO A 42 54.30 4.58 -10.21
N ILE A 43 53.44 5.25 -9.46
CA ILE A 43 53.72 5.77 -8.12
C ILE A 43 53.52 4.62 -7.11
N SER A 44 54.52 4.41 -6.25
CA SER A 44 54.56 3.46 -5.14
C SER A 44 53.74 3.95 -3.94
N PHE A 45 53.30 3.02 -3.09
CA PHE A 45 52.23 3.18 -2.10
C PHE A 45 52.63 3.94 -0.81
N GLU A 46 53.62 4.82 -0.83
CA GLU A 46 54.20 5.44 0.38
C GLU A 46 54.07 6.96 0.49
N ASP A 47 53.43 7.64 -0.47
CA ASP A 47 53.17 9.09 -0.38
C ASP A 47 51.67 9.40 -0.29
N SER A 48 51.13 9.49 0.93
CA SER A 48 49.87 10.19 1.21
C SER A 48 50.15 11.45 2.03
N PRO A 49 49.58 12.63 1.68
CA PRO A 49 49.78 13.85 2.46
C PRO A 49 48.89 13.86 3.71
N ASP A 50 49.49 14.24 4.83
CA ASP A 50 48.80 14.54 6.10
C ASP A 50 47.88 15.76 5.94
N TRP A 51 46.66 15.67 6.48
CA TRP A 51 45.70 16.77 6.48
C TRP A 51 45.80 17.52 7.82
N ASP A 52 46.19 18.79 7.75
CA ASP A 52 46.06 19.76 8.86
C ASP A 52 44.58 20.09 9.09
N ASP A 53 44.10 19.86 10.31
CA ASP A 53 42.78 20.28 10.78
C ASP A 53 42.78 21.82 10.97
N THR A 54 41.84 22.50 10.31
CA THR A 54 41.58 23.93 10.52
C THR A 54 40.33 24.11 11.35
N ASP A 55 40.50 24.74 12.51
CA ASP A 55 39.45 25.11 13.46
C ASP A 55 38.44 26.09 12.84
N ILE A 56 37.15 25.80 12.99
CA ILE A 56 36.06 26.75 12.77
C ILE A 56 35.29 26.93 14.07
N GLU A 57 35.39 28.13 14.63
CA GLU A 57 34.66 28.63 15.79
C GLU A 57 33.14 28.61 15.56
N VAL A 58 32.40 28.06 16.52
CA VAL A 58 30.95 28.31 16.68
C VAL A 58 30.71 28.87 18.07
N ARG A 59 30.32 30.14 18.12
CA ARG A 59 29.81 30.86 19.30
C ARG A 59 28.52 30.21 19.82
N VAL A 60 28.49 29.88 21.10
CA VAL A 60 27.26 29.59 21.87
C VAL A 60 27.28 30.49 23.11
N GLU A 61 26.17 31.18 23.33
CA GLU A 61 25.92 32.11 24.44
C GLU A 61 25.92 31.43 25.82
N GLU A 62 26.28 32.23 26.82
CA GLU A 62 26.62 31.92 28.21
C GLU A 62 25.47 31.40 29.09
N GLY A 63 25.83 30.61 30.11
CA GLY A 63 24.99 30.42 31.30
C GLY A 63 25.37 29.25 32.22
N GLY A 64 26.40 29.42 33.08
CA GLY A 64 26.38 28.95 34.47
C GLY A 64 27.06 27.62 34.88
N ASP A 65 28.33 27.73 35.28
CA ASP A 65 29.00 27.17 36.47
C ASP A 65 28.96 25.67 36.85
N SER A 66 30.10 25.00 36.63
CA SER A 66 31.09 24.63 37.67
C SER A 66 31.76 23.25 37.42
N ILE A 67 33.08 23.30 37.30
CA ILE A 67 34.01 22.19 37.04
C ILE A 67 34.68 21.80 38.37
N HIS A 68 34.86 20.50 38.61
CA HIS A 68 36.07 20.02 39.26
C HIS A 68 36.76 18.98 38.37
N ALA A 69 38.00 19.31 38.03
CA ALA A 69 38.91 18.58 37.15
C ALA A 69 39.53 17.36 37.82
N ALA A 70 39.88 16.34 37.03
CA ALA A 70 41.14 15.62 37.16
C ALA A 70 41.44 14.78 35.92
N THR A 71 42.65 14.96 35.43
CA THR A 71 43.31 14.43 34.23
C THR A 71 43.67 12.94 34.36
N THR A 72 43.56 12.15 33.28
CA THR A 72 44.21 10.83 33.14
C THR A 72 44.94 10.72 31.80
N PRO A 73 46.22 10.30 31.76
CA PRO A 73 46.94 10.03 30.54
C PRO A 73 46.81 8.57 30.06
N ALA A 74 47.23 8.37 28.81
CA ALA A 74 47.04 7.23 27.92
C ALA A 74 47.59 5.87 28.38
N SER A 75 46.96 4.82 27.87
CA SER A 75 47.31 3.40 27.97
C SER A 75 48.15 2.91 26.78
N PRO A 76 49.10 1.97 26.97
CA PRO A 76 49.59 1.09 25.91
C PRO A 76 49.12 -0.36 26.07
N SER A 77 49.14 -1.05 24.92
CA SER A 77 48.83 -2.45 24.60
C SER A 77 49.61 -3.54 25.36
N LEU A 78 49.06 -4.76 25.52
CA LEU A 78 49.46 -6.03 24.84
C LEU A 78 48.88 -7.31 25.54
N SER A 79 48.44 -8.27 24.72
CA SER A 79 48.59 -9.75 24.78
C SER A 79 48.17 -10.64 25.98
N LYS A 80 47.44 -11.72 25.61
CA LYS A 80 47.49 -13.15 26.02
C LYS A 80 47.81 -13.53 27.48
N ILE A 81 46.93 -14.31 28.12
CA ILE A 81 47.23 -15.53 28.92
C ILE A 81 45.94 -16.37 29.11
N ASN A 82 46.13 -17.68 29.23
CA ASN A 82 45.20 -18.80 29.08
C ASN A 82 44.19 -19.03 30.24
N SER A 83 43.03 -19.51 29.80
CA SER A 83 42.05 -20.43 30.39
C SER A 83 42.30 -21.13 31.74
N VAL A 84 41.33 -20.95 32.66
CA VAL A 84 40.80 -22.00 33.55
C VAL A 84 39.27 -21.88 33.55
N SER A 85 38.58 -22.96 33.18
CA SER A 85 37.13 -23.06 32.99
C SER A 85 36.43 -23.69 34.20
N LEU A 86 35.39 -23.04 34.70
CA LEU A 86 34.35 -23.64 35.56
C LEU A 86 33.09 -23.90 34.70
N PRO A 87 32.38 -25.03 34.89
CA PRO A 87 31.37 -25.51 33.95
C PRO A 87 30.05 -24.77 34.12
N SER A 88 29.55 -24.18 33.04
CA SER A 88 28.19 -23.68 32.93
C SER A 88 27.21 -24.85 32.72
N PRO A 89 25.97 -24.76 33.25
CA PRO A 89 24.97 -25.82 33.11
C PRO A 89 24.51 -25.95 31.64
N PRO A 90 24.18 -27.16 31.17
CA PRO A 90 23.85 -27.39 29.77
C PRO A 90 22.50 -26.76 29.43
N LEU A 91 22.52 -25.75 28.56
CA LEU A 91 21.36 -25.34 27.78
C LEU A 91 20.95 -26.51 26.87
N PRO A 92 19.65 -26.85 26.78
CA PRO A 92 19.22 -27.92 25.90
C PRO A 92 19.42 -27.49 24.44
N GLU A 93 20.41 -28.07 23.77
CA GLU A 93 20.51 -28.09 22.31
C GLU A 93 19.32 -28.86 21.74
N ALA A 94 18.19 -28.17 21.57
CA ALA A 94 17.20 -28.59 20.62
C ALA A 94 17.83 -28.44 19.23
N THR A 95 18.39 -29.52 18.70
CA THR A 95 18.70 -29.65 17.28
C THR A 95 17.37 -29.55 16.52
N VAL A 96 16.99 -28.32 16.16
CA VAL A 96 15.85 -28.06 15.28
C VAL A 96 16.24 -28.57 13.90
N VAL A 97 15.93 -29.84 13.63
CA VAL A 97 16.04 -30.43 12.31
C VAL A 97 15.12 -29.63 11.40
N ALA A 98 15.70 -28.70 10.63
CA ALA A 98 14.98 -27.92 9.64
C ALA A 98 14.35 -28.90 8.63
N ARG A 99 13.03 -29.10 8.75
CA ARG A 99 12.29 -29.99 7.85
C ARG A 99 12.48 -29.52 6.40
N LYS A 100 13.11 -30.36 5.59
CA LYS A 100 13.45 -30.09 4.19
C LYS A 100 12.17 -29.79 3.38
N ILE A 101 12.14 -28.66 2.69
CA ILE A 101 11.03 -28.29 1.80
C ILE A 101 11.21 -29.07 0.50
N THR A 102 10.21 -29.82 0.06
CA THR A 102 10.23 -30.43 -1.28
C THR A 102 10.13 -29.31 -2.33
N GLY A 103 11.22 -28.93 -2.98
CA GLY A 103 11.19 -27.89 -4.00
C GLY A 103 10.40 -28.27 -5.26
N ALA A 104 10.08 -27.28 -6.09
CA ALA A 104 9.41 -27.50 -7.37
C ALA A 104 10.16 -26.77 -8.49
N SER A 105 10.38 -27.43 -9.62
CA SER A 105 10.95 -26.79 -10.80
C SER A 105 9.88 -26.01 -11.55
N ILE A 106 10.29 -24.91 -12.15
CA ILE A 106 9.47 -24.12 -13.06
C ILE A 106 10.24 -23.92 -14.36
N ALA A 107 9.57 -24.10 -15.49
CA ALA A 107 10.13 -23.82 -16.81
C ALA A 107 9.11 -22.99 -17.59
N TRP A 108 9.57 -22.08 -18.43
CA TRP A 108 8.71 -21.29 -19.30
C TRP A 108 9.28 -21.22 -20.70
N LYS A 109 8.38 -21.30 -21.68
CA LYS A 109 8.70 -21.35 -23.10
C LYS A 109 7.87 -20.33 -23.88
N ASP A 110 8.55 -19.61 -24.76
CA ASP A 110 8.07 -18.59 -25.69
C ASP A 110 7.14 -17.57 -25.04
N LEU A 111 7.49 -17.20 -23.81
CA LEU A 111 6.61 -16.41 -22.96
C LEU A 111 6.57 -14.95 -23.43
N THR A 112 5.41 -14.53 -23.94
CA THR A 112 5.18 -13.20 -24.48
C THR A 112 4.03 -12.53 -23.74
N VAL A 113 4.24 -11.30 -23.27
CA VAL A 113 3.21 -10.53 -22.56
C VAL A 113 2.90 -9.26 -23.35
N THR A 114 1.63 -9.11 -23.72
CA THR A 114 1.13 -7.90 -24.39
C THR A 114 0.18 -7.17 -23.47
N ILE A 115 0.34 -5.86 -23.31
CA ILE A 115 -0.60 -5.03 -22.56
C ILE A 115 -1.44 -4.22 -23.54
N LYS A 116 -2.77 -4.26 -23.41
CA LYS A 116 -3.66 -3.36 -24.16
C LYS A 116 -3.46 -1.93 -23.63
N GLY A 117 -2.68 -1.12 -24.34
CA GLY A 117 -2.56 0.31 -24.11
C GLY A 117 -3.78 1.09 -24.61
N LYS A 118 -3.86 2.39 -24.29
CA LYS A 118 -4.84 3.32 -24.89
C LYS A 118 -4.56 3.60 -26.37
N ARG A 119 -3.36 3.29 -26.87
CA ARG A 119 -2.97 3.43 -28.29
C ARG A 119 -3.31 2.14 -29.04
N LYS A 120 -3.65 2.27 -30.33
CA LYS A 120 -4.16 1.21 -31.24
C LYS A 120 -3.20 0.01 -31.44
N TYR A 121 -1.95 0.08 -30.98
CA TYR A 121 -0.98 -1.02 -30.99
C TYR A 121 -0.78 -1.58 -29.57
N SER A 122 -0.90 -2.90 -29.42
CA SER A 122 -0.52 -3.58 -28.18
C SER A 122 1.00 -3.62 -28.07
N ASP A 123 1.57 -2.88 -27.12
CA ASP A 123 3.01 -2.97 -26.84
C ASP A 123 3.31 -4.34 -26.21
N LYS A 124 4.15 -5.12 -26.88
CA LYS A 124 4.75 -6.34 -26.31
C LYS A 124 5.74 -5.90 -25.23
N VAL A 125 5.38 -6.13 -23.97
CA VAL A 125 6.20 -5.76 -22.79
C VAL A 125 7.26 -6.81 -22.51
N VAL A 126 6.95 -8.08 -22.76
CA VAL A 126 7.92 -9.18 -22.76
C VAL A 126 7.78 -9.90 -24.10
N LYS A 127 8.91 -10.16 -24.77
CA LYS A 127 8.99 -10.71 -26.12
C LYS A 127 9.72 -12.06 -26.03
N SER A 128 8.96 -13.16 -26.19
CA SER A 128 9.45 -14.54 -26.29
C SER A 128 10.59 -14.90 -25.33
N SER A 129 10.32 -14.88 -24.03
CA SER A 129 11.29 -15.29 -23.00
C SER A 129 11.27 -16.81 -22.79
N ASN A 130 12.46 -17.40 -22.72
CA ASN A 130 12.70 -18.81 -22.38
C ASN A 130 13.57 -18.89 -21.12
N GLY A 131 13.29 -19.85 -20.24
CA GLY A 131 14.11 -20.10 -19.06
C GLY A 131 13.50 -21.12 -18.09
N TYR A 132 14.23 -21.38 -17.00
CA TYR A 132 13.80 -22.31 -15.96
C TYR A 132 14.34 -21.91 -14.57
N ALA A 133 13.76 -22.44 -13.50
CA ALA A 133 14.32 -22.35 -12.16
C ALA A 133 14.21 -23.70 -11.46
N LEU A 134 15.27 -24.06 -10.72
CA LEU A 134 15.42 -25.37 -10.10
C LEU A 134 15.19 -25.30 -8.58
N PRO A 135 14.70 -26.41 -7.98
CA PRO A 135 14.67 -26.61 -6.54
C PRO A 135 15.98 -26.25 -5.88
N GLY A 136 15.91 -25.46 -4.82
CA GLY A 136 17.05 -25.08 -4.01
C GLY A 136 17.98 -24.03 -4.60
N THR A 137 17.59 -23.39 -5.71
CA THR A 137 18.38 -22.36 -6.39
C THR A 137 17.68 -21.01 -6.39
N MET A 138 18.50 -19.97 -6.53
CA MET A 138 18.09 -18.57 -6.64
C MET A 138 18.24 -18.09 -8.08
N THR A 139 17.13 -17.75 -8.72
CA THR A 139 17.10 -17.17 -10.07
C THR A 139 16.74 -15.70 -10.00
N VAL A 140 17.64 -14.84 -10.47
CA VAL A 140 17.44 -13.39 -10.51
C VAL A 140 17.01 -12.92 -11.91
N ILE A 141 16.03 -12.03 -11.97
CA ILE A 141 15.64 -11.32 -13.20
C ILE A 141 16.17 -9.89 -13.10
N MET A 142 17.16 -9.55 -13.92
CA MET A 142 17.87 -8.28 -13.91
C MET A 142 17.63 -7.48 -15.20
N GLY A 143 17.73 -6.16 -15.13
CA GLY A 143 17.53 -5.27 -16.27
C GLY A 143 17.16 -3.84 -15.87
N PRO A 144 17.13 -2.88 -16.81
CA PRO A 144 16.82 -1.49 -16.52
C PRO A 144 15.33 -1.29 -16.16
N ALA A 145 15.00 -0.10 -15.68
CA ALA A 145 13.61 0.28 -15.44
C ALA A 145 12.77 0.09 -16.72
N LYS A 146 11.53 -0.37 -16.57
CA LYS A 146 10.60 -0.65 -17.69
C LYS A 146 11.02 -1.76 -18.66
N SER A 147 12.06 -2.57 -18.37
CA SER A 147 12.45 -3.69 -19.23
C SER A 147 11.50 -4.90 -19.22
N GLY A 148 10.48 -4.90 -18.36
CA GLY A 148 9.49 -5.99 -18.25
C GLY A 148 9.74 -6.97 -17.10
N LYS A 149 10.74 -6.77 -16.24
CA LYS A 149 11.10 -7.68 -15.12
C LYS A 149 9.91 -8.08 -14.24
N SER A 150 9.25 -7.10 -13.63
CA SER A 150 8.11 -7.35 -12.74
C SER A 150 6.87 -7.85 -13.49
N THR A 151 6.81 -7.65 -14.81
CA THR A 151 5.77 -8.21 -15.68
C THR A 151 6.05 -9.69 -15.96
N LEU A 152 7.30 -10.06 -16.25
CA LEU A 152 7.73 -11.46 -16.39
C LEU A 152 7.50 -12.22 -15.07
N LEU A 153 7.94 -11.68 -13.94
CA LEU A 153 7.74 -12.31 -12.62
C LEU A 153 6.25 -12.56 -12.33
N ARG A 154 5.38 -11.58 -12.61
CA ARG A 154 3.92 -11.74 -12.46
C ARG A 154 3.33 -12.72 -13.47
N ALA A 155 3.86 -12.79 -14.68
CA ALA A 155 3.46 -13.77 -15.68
C ALA A 155 3.78 -15.20 -15.23
N LEU A 156 4.98 -15.41 -14.71
CA LEU A 156 5.40 -16.69 -14.14
C LEU A 156 4.53 -17.11 -12.96
N ALA A 157 4.12 -16.17 -12.11
CA ALA A 157 3.20 -16.46 -11.00
C ALA A 157 1.73 -16.60 -11.42
N GLY A 158 1.38 -16.37 -12.71
CA GLY A 158 -0.01 -16.36 -13.18
C GLY A 158 -0.85 -15.17 -12.67
N ARG A 159 -0.20 -14.06 -12.31
CA ARG A 159 -0.79 -12.86 -11.67
C ARG A 159 -0.78 -11.61 -12.56
N LEU A 160 -0.83 -11.80 -13.86
CA LEU A 160 -0.93 -10.68 -14.79
C LEU A 160 -2.25 -9.93 -14.59
N ARG A 161 -2.20 -8.61 -14.82
CA ARG A 161 -3.41 -7.79 -14.91
C ARG A 161 -4.21 -8.25 -16.12
N ASP A 162 -5.53 -8.16 -16.08
CA ASP A 162 -6.38 -8.68 -17.16
C ASP A 162 -6.35 -7.81 -18.43
N SER A 163 -5.81 -6.59 -18.33
CA SER A 163 -5.42 -5.82 -19.51
C SER A 163 -4.24 -6.43 -20.27
N ALA A 164 -3.51 -7.35 -19.65
CA ALA A 164 -2.40 -8.08 -20.24
C ALA A 164 -2.84 -9.47 -20.71
N LYS A 165 -2.36 -9.85 -21.89
CA LYS A 165 -2.48 -11.22 -22.42
C LYS A 165 -1.13 -11.90 -22.35
N LEU A 166 -1.16 -13.15 -21.88
CA LEU A 166 -0.03 -14.06 -21.87
C LEU A 166 -0.12 -15.00 -23.08
N TYR A 167 0.97 -15.11 -23.82
CA TYR A 167 1.20 -16.14 -24.83
C TYR A 167 2.43 -16.95 -24.40
N GLY A 168 2.53 -18.19 -24.88
CA GLY A 168 3.54 -19.15 -24.42
C GLY A 168 3.04 -20.00 -23.25
N GLU A 169 3.94 -20.79 -22.69
CA GLU A 169 3.59 -21.87 -21.76
C GLU A 169 4.49 -21.82 -20.52
N VAL A 170 3.88 -22.09 -19.36
CA VAL A 170 4.58 -22.21 -18.08
C VAL A 170 4.32 -23.62 -17.54
N PHE A 171 5.40 -24.32 -17.21
CA PHE A 171 5.42 -25.67 -16.71
C PHE A 171 5.90 -25.67 -15.26
N VAL A 172 5.22 -26.44 -14.42
CA VAL A 172 5.58 -26.64 -13.02
C VAL A 172 5.74 -28.13 -12.80
N ASN A 173 6.94 -28.59 -12.44
CA ASN A 173 7.29 -30.03 -12.40
C ASN A 173 6.87 -30.77 -13.70
N GLY A 174 7.09 -30.17 -14.87
CA GLY A 174 6.76 -30.74 -16.18
C GLY A 174 5.29 -30.60 -16.61
N LYS A 175 4.37 -30.18 -15.72
CA LYS A 175 2.94 -30.04 -16.05
C LYS A 175 2.58 -28.61 -16.40
N LYS A 176 1.82 -28.42 -17.48
CA LYS A 176 1.12 -27.17 -17.81
C LYS A 176 -0.02 -26.97 -16.82
N SER A 177 0.27 -26.44 -15.63
CA SER A 177 -0.73 -26.21 -14.60
C SER A 177 -0.63 -24.81 -14.02
N ARG A 178 -1.79 -24.22 -13.72
CA ARG A 178 -1.86 -23.10 -12.80
C ARG A 178 -1.41 -23.57 -11.41
N PHE A 179 -0.77 -22.69 -10.66
CA PHE A 179 -0.34 -23.01 -9.31
C PHE A 179 -1.55 -23.23 -8.39
N PRO A 180 -1.65 -24.38 -7.71
CA PRO A 180 -2.68 -24.59 -6.72
C PRO A 180 -2.47 -23.66 -5.51
N TYR A 181 -3.55 -23.33 -4.81
CA TYR A 181 -3.46 -22.45 -3.63
C TYR A 181 -2.50 -23.02 -2.58
N GLY A 182 -1.58 -22.17 -2.13
CA GLY A 182 -0.56 -22.48 -1.12
C GLY A 182 0.68 -23.20 -1.66
N SER A 183 0.78 -23.41 -2.98
CA SER A 183 1.98 -24.02 -3.57
C SER A 183 3.10 -23.00 -3.82
N TYR A 184 2.75 -21.73 -3.97
CA TYR A 184 3.68 -20.62 -4.16
C TYR A 184 3.34 -19.45 -3.23
N GLY A 185 4.35 -18.63 -2.92
CA GLY A 185 4.21 -17.35 -2.24
C GLY A 185 4.62 -16.22 -3.19
N PHE A 186 3.99 -15.06 -3.08
CA PHE A 186 4.35 -13.90 -3.88
C PHE A 186 4.42 -12.65 -3.01
N VAL A 187 5.60 -12.03 -3.01
CA VAL A 187 5.91 -10.82 -2.24
C VAL A 187 5.90 -9.62 -3.19
N GLU A 188 4.97 -8.70 -2.96
CA GLU A 188 4.88 -7.45 -3.73
C GLU A 188 6.05 -6.50 -3.40
N ARG A 189 6.33 -5.53 -4.29
CA ARG A 189 7.42 -4.55 -4.13
C ARG A 189 7.30 -3.74 -2.84
N GLU A 190 6.10 -3.22 -2.57
CA GLU A 190 5.82 -2.46 -1.34
C GLU A 190 5.20 -3.37 -0.28
N PRO A 191 5.80 -3.46 0.93
CA PRO A 191 5.26 -4.30 1.99
C PRO A 191 3.97 -3.68 2.57
N THR A 192 2.87 -4.42 2.49
CA THR A 192 1.61 -4.07 3.15
C THR A 192 1.52 -4.76 4.51
N LEU A 193 1.90 -4.02 5.55
CA LEU A 193 1.93 -4.52 6.93
C LEU A 193 1.00 -3.71 7.83
N ILE A 194 0.50 -4.37 8.87
CA ILE A 194 -0.36 -3.74 9.88
C ILE A 194 0.53 -3.27 11.02
N GLY A 195 0.67 -1.94 11.16
CA GLY A 195 1.64 -1.34 12.07
C GLY A 195 1.34 -1.55 13.56
N SER A 196 0.06 -1.71 13.90
CA SER A 196 -0.46 -1.86 15.27
C SER A 196 -0.35 -3.29 15.83
N LEU A 197 0.15 -4.24 15.04
CA LEU A 197 0.44 -5.61 15.47
C LEU A 197 1.94 -5.82 15.66
N THR A 198 2.29 -6.75 16.55
CA THR A 198 3.66 -7.27 16.65
C THR A 198 3.96 -8.22 15.48
N VAL A 199 5.24 -8.50 15.22
CA VAL A 199 5.65 -9.44 14.17
C VAL A 199 5.01 -10.82 14.37
N ARG A 200 5.10 -11.36 15.60
CA ARG A 200 4.53 -12.66 15.95
C ARG A 200 3.01 -12.69 15.79
N GLU A 201 2.30 -11.66 16.24
CA GLU A 201 0.83 -11.58 16.08
C GLU A 201 0.43 -11.47 14.62
N PHE A 202 1.15 -10.67 13.82
CA PHE A 202 0.87 -10.51 12.40
C PHE A 202 1.06 -11.82 11.63
N LEU A 203 2.15 -12.54 11.90
CA LEU A 203 2.41 -13.85 11.30
C LEU A 203 1.42 -14.91 11.80
N TYR A 204 1.06 -14.89 13.08
CA TYR A 204 0.05 -15.77 13.64
C TYR A 204 -1.32 -15.55 13.01
N TYR A 205 -1.76 -14.30 12.85
CA TYR A 205 -2.96 -13.96 12.10
C TYR A 205 -2.90 -14.49 10.66
N SER A 206 -1.76 -14.30 9.97
CA SER A 206 -1.57 -14.83 8.61
C SER A 206 -1.71 -16.35 8.58
N ALA A 207 -1.16 -17.06 9.57
CA ALA A 207 -1.29 -18.51 9.71
C ALA A 207 -2.74 -18.95 9.90
N LEU A 208 -3.50 -18.25 10.72
CA LEU A 208 -4.92 -18.53 10.96
C LEU A 208 -5.77 -18.36 9.69
N LEU A 209 -5.42 -17.39 8.84
CA LEU A 209 -6.13 -17.10 7.60
C LEU A 209 -5.79 -18.10 6.48
N GLN A 210 -4.52 -18.49 6.40
CA GLN A 210 -3.97 -19.24 5.28
C GLN A 210 -4.05 -20.76 5.45
N LEU A 211 -3.84 -21.29 6.67
CA LEU A 211 -3.70 -22.73 6.94
C LEU A 211 -5.00 -23.36 7.46
N PRO A 212 -5.44 -24.52 6.93
CA PRO A 212 -6.50 -25.31 7.57
C PRO A 212 -5.98 -25.97 8.87
N GLY A 213 -6.88 -26.34 9.78
CA GLY A 213 -6.55 -27.12 11.00
C GLY A 213 -6.64 -26.37 12.34
N PHE A 214 -6.15 -27.01 13.39
CA PHE A 214 -6.24 -26.54 14.79
C PHE A 214 -5.17 -25.49 15.16
N PHE A 215 -5.48 -24.67 16.17
CA PHE A 215 -4.67 -23.51 16.60
C PHE A 215 -3.23 -23.85 17.03
N CYS A 216 -3.02 -24.98 17.72
CA CYS A 216 -1.72 -25.32 18.31
C CYS A 216 -0.63 -25.58 17.26
N GLN A 217 -0.99 -26.24 16.16
CA GLN A 217 -0.05 -26.54 15.07
C GLN A 217 0.38 -25.29 14.31
N ARG A 218 -0.35 -24.17 14.43
CA ARG A 218 -0.04 -22.92 13.74
C ARG A 218 1.03 -22.10 14.44
N LYS A 219 1.17 -22.20 15.77
CA LYS A 219 2.20 -21.47 16.52
C LYS A 219 3.60 -21.92 16.13
N SER A 220 3.84 -23.22 16.02
CA SER A 220 5.15 -23.75 15.61
C SER A 220 5.54 -23.30 14.20
N VAL A 221 4.57 -23.24 13.27
CA VAL A 221 4.80 -22.74 11.90
C VAL A 221 5.21 -21.28 11.89
N VAL A 222 4.65 -20.48 12.78
CA VAL A 222 5.01 -19.06 12.92
C VAL A 222 6.42 -18.90 13.47
N GLU A 223 6.77 -19.65 14.51
CA GLU A 223 8.14 -19.63 15.05
C GLU A 223 9.15 -20.11 14.01
N ASP A 224 8.83 -21.15 13.22
CA ASP A 224 9.68 -21.58 12.09
C ASP A 224 9.90 -20.46 11.07
N ALA A 225 8.85 -19.69 10.74
CA ALA A 225 8.95 -18.57 9.79
C ALA A 225 9.75 -17.39 10.35
N ILE A 226 9.64 -17.12 11.66
CA ILE A 226 10.44 -16.11 12.37
C ILE A 226 11.92 -16.52 12.35
N LEU A 227 12.23 -17.79 12.64
CA LEU A 227 13.59 -18.32 12.62
C LEU A 227 14.17 -18.34 11.20
N ALA A 228 13.39 -18.72 10.19
CA ALA A 228 13.83 -18.77 8.80
C ALA A 228 14.26 -17.39 8.26
N MET A 229 13.66 -16.31 8.75
CA MET A 229 13.98 -14.94 8.37
C MET A 229 14.84 -14.19 9.39
N SER A 230 15.41 -14.88 10.40
CA SER A 230 16.24 -14.29 11.46
C SER A 230 15.55 -13.11 12.17
N LEU A 231 14.25 -13.24 12.49
CA LEU A 231 13.41 -12.20 13.10
C LEU A 231 13.20 -12.40 14.62
N GLY A 232 13.99 -13.26 15.26
CA GLY A 232 13.81 -13.63 16.68
C GLY A 232 13.75 -12.43 17.61
N ASP A 233 14.72 -11.52 17.50
CA ASP A 233 14.85 -10.34 18.36
C ASP A 233 13.69 -9.34 18.18
N PHE A 234 13.05 -9.35 17.01
CA PHE A 234 11.96 -8.44 16.66
C PHE A 234 10.58 -9.08 16.78
N ALA A 235 10.48 -10.35 17.18
CA ALA A 235 9.24 -11.13 17.19
C ALA A 235 8.10 -10.45 17.97
N ASN A 236 8.41 -9.85 19.12
CA ASN A 236 7.43 -9.19 20.00
C ASN A 236 7.36 -7.66 19.82
N LYS A 237 8.07 -7.10 18.83
CA LYS A 237 8.09 -5.64 18.59
C LYS A 237 6.98 -5.24 17.61
N LEU A 238 6.37 -4.07 17.84
CA LEU A 238 5.36 -3.49 16.97
C LEU A 238 5.94 -3.10 15.61
N ILE A 239 5.27 -3.48 14.52
CA ILE A 239 5.75 -3.25 13.15
C ILE A 239 5.82 -1.76 12.81
N GLY A 240 4.76 -1.01 13.10
CA GLY A 240 4.63 0.41 12.78
C GLY A 240 5.16 1.34 13.87
N GLY A 241 5.49 0.78 15.04
CA GLY A 241 5.80 1.56 16.24
C GLY A 241 4.57 2.23 16.84
N HIS A 242 4.82 3.06 17.86
CA HIS A 242 3.82 3.91 18.51
C HIS A 242 4.44 5.30 18.68
N CYS A 243 3.68 6.35 19.04
CA CYS A 243 4.16 7.75 19.05
C CYS A 243 5.49 8.00 19.79
N TYR A 244 5.90 7.11 20.71
CA TYR A 244 7.18 7.19 21.44
C TYR A 244 8.12 6.00 21.18
N MET A 245 7.69 5.01 20.39
CA MET A 245 8.44 3.78 20.10
C MET A 245 8.72 3.70 18.60
N LYS A 246 9.99 3.72 18.22
CA LYS A 246 10.40 3.52 16.82
C LYS A 246 9.93 2.14 16.34
N GLY A 247 9.24 2.13 15.20
CA GLY A 247 8.81 0.91 14.52
C GLY A 247 9.99 0.07 14.01
N LEU A 248 9.67 -1.01 13.30
CA LEU A 248 10.69 -1.85 12.69
C LEU A 248 11.44 -1.09 11.58
N PRO A 249 12.77 -1.24 11.47
CA PRO A 249 13.54 -0.78 10.31
C PRO A 249 13.00 -1.35 8.99
N ASN A 250 13.26 -0.67 7.87
CA ASN A 250 12.75 -1.09 6.56
C ASN A 250 13.21 -2.50 6.16
N GLY A 251 14.45 -2.88 6.47
CA GLY A 251 14.98 -4.24 6.30
C GLY A 251 14.16 -5.29 7.02
N GLU A 252 13.89 -5.08 8.31
CA GLU A 252 13.08 -5.99 9.11
C GLU A 252 11.65 -6.07 8.59
N ARG A 253 11.03 -4.94 8.24
CA ARG A 253 9.69 -4.91 7.64
C ARG A 253 9.65 -5.72 6.34
N ARG A 254 10.70 -5.63 5.53
CA ARG A 254 10.81 -6.43 4.30
C ARG A 254 10.88 -7.93 4.62
N ARG A 255 11.67 -8.32 5.63
CA ARG A 255 11.75 -9.70 6.09
C ARG A 255 10.42 -10.22 6.64
N VAL A 256 9.67 -9.40 7.37
CA VAL A 256 8.31 -9.73 7.86
C VAL A 256 7.36 -9.98 6.70
N SER A 257 7.45 -9.19 5.63
CA SER A 257 6.62 -9.39 4.42
C SER A 257 6.92 -10.71 3.72
N ILE A 258 8.18 -11.17 3.73
CA ILE A 258 8.56 -12.47 3.20
C ILE A 258 8.10 -13.59 4.14
N ALA A 259 8.34 -13.42 5.46
CA ALA A 259 7.92 -14.37 6.49
C ALA A 259 6.41 -14.66 6.43
N ARG A 260 5.58 -13.65 6.14
CA ARG A 260 4.13 -13.79 5.93
C ARG A 260 3.79 -14.84 4.88
N GLU A 261 4.51 -14.86 3.76
CA GLU A 261 4.30 -15.82 2.68
C GLU A 261 4.91 -17.20 3.02
N LEU A 262 5.96 -17.23 3.85
CA LEU A 262 6.60 -18.47 4.31
C LEU A 262 5.77 -19.27 5.30
N VAL A 263 4.77 -18.67 5.95
CA VAL A 263 3.84 -19.38 6.84
C VAL A 263 3.15 -20.55 6.13
N VAL A 264 2.85 -20.43 4.84
CA VAL A 264 2.25 -21.53 4.05
C VAL A 264 3.28 -22.62 3.67
N ARG A 265 4.58 -22.37 3.90
CA ARG A 265 5.71 -23.15 3.40
C ARG A 265 5.63 -23.41 1.89
N PRO A 266 5.67 -22.36 1.06
CA PRO A 266 5.54 -22.50 -0.38
C PRO A 266 6.73 -23.26 -0.99
N HIS A 267 6.49 -23.97 -2.09
CA HIS A 267 7.54 -24.65 -2.84
C HIS A 267 8.35 -23.68 -3.71
N ILE A 268 7.66 -22.63 -4.18
CA ILE A 268 8.21 -21.57 -5.03
C ILE A 268 7.89 -20.22 -4.39
N LEU A 269 8.89 -19.35 -4.25
CA LEU A 269 8.74 -18.00 -3.73
C LEU A 269 9.10 -16.98 -4.81
N PHE A 270 8.14 -16.14 -5.16
CA PHE A 270 8.34 -15.02 -6.08
C PHE A 270 8.48 -13.71 -5.30
N ILE A 271 9.54 -12.93 -5.53
CA ILE A 271 9.75 -11.65 -4.82
C ILE A 271 10.01 -10.53 -5.83
N ASP A 272 9.13 -9.53 -5.87
CA ASP A 272 9.33 -8.34 -6.70
C ASP A 272 10.23 -7.35 -5.96
N GLU A 273 11.49 -7.20 -6.38
CA GLU A 273 12.52 -6.32 -5.80
C GLU A 273 12.74 -6.50 -4.29
N PRO A 274 13.48 -7.54 -3.84
CA PRO A 274 13.72 -7.76 -2.40
C PRO A 274 14.52 -6.62 -1.75
N LEU A 275 15.38 -5.94 -2.52
CA LEU A 275 16.31 -4.91 -2.05
C LEU A 275 15.74 -3.48 -2.05
N TYR A 276 14.45 -3.34 -2.32
CA TYR A 276 13.82 -2.03 -2.45
C TYR A 276 13.86 -1.25 -1.11
N HIS A 277 14.46 -0.05 -1.14
CA HIS A 277 14.69 0.82 0.03
C HIS A 277 15.49 0.18 1.18
N LEU A 278 16.44 -0.68 0.85
CA LEU A 278 17.39 -1.24 1.82
C LEU A 278 18.76 -0.57 1.69
N ASP A 279 19.41 -0.38 2.83
CA ASP A 279 20.83 -0.10 2.93
C ASP A 279 21.67 -1.31 2.51
N SER A 280 22.95 -1.10 2.20
CA SER A 280 23.86 -2.14 1.72
C SER A 280 24.00 -3.33 2.68
N VAL A 281 24.06 -3.06 3.99
CA VAL A 281 24.20 -4.09 5.03
C VAL A 281 22.91 -4.92 5.13
N SER A 282 21.75 -4.27 5.25
CA SER A 282 20.45 -4.98 5.26
C SER A 282 20.19 -5.74 3.96
N ALA A 283 20.65 -5.22 2.82
CA ALA A 283 20.54 -5.87 1.52
C ALA A 283 21.35 -7.17 1.48
N LEU A 284 22.61 -7.16 1.93
CA LEU A 284 23.44 -8.36 2.01
C LEU A 284 22.81 -9.40 2.95
N LEU A 285 22.40 -8.97 4.16
CA LEU A 285 21.75 -9.85 5.13
C LEU A 285 20.47 -10.48 4.59
N MET A 286 19.65 -9.71 3.87
CA MET A 286 18.46 -10.22 3.18
C MET A 286 18.82 -11.32 2.18
N MET A 287 19.85 -11.09 1.36
CA MET A 287 20.26 -12.03 0.32
C MET A 287 20.87 -13.31 0.88
N VAL A 288 21.69 -13.21 1.92
CA VAL A 288 22.21 -14.38 2.65
C VAL A 288 21.07 -15.19 3.27
N THR A 289 20.07 -14.52 3.84
CA THR A 289 18.89 -15.18 4.41
C THR A 289 18.08 -15.90 3.33
N LEU A 290 17.88 -15.27 2.16
CA LEU A 290 17.23 -15.91 1.02
C LEU A 290 18.04 -17.09 0.46
N LYS A 291 19.38 -17.00 0.45
CA LYS A 291 20.25 -18.12 0.04
C LYS A 291 20.13 -19.31 0.98
N LYS A 292 20.11 -19.04 2.29
CA LYS A 292 19.85 -20.06 3.32
C LYS A 292 18.46 -20.66 3.17
N LEU A 293 17.45 -19.86 2.84
CA LEU A 293 16.10 -20.36 2.57
C LEU A 293 16.08 -21.24 1.31
N ALA A 294 16.78 -20.83 0.24
CA ALA A 294 16.88 -21.63 -0.99
C ALA A 294 17.53 -22.98 -0.68
N SER A 295 18.61 -23.04 0.10
CA SER A 295 19.29 -24.32 0.41
C SER A 295 18.41 -25.33 1.15
N THR A 296 17.31 -24.92 1.79
CA THR A 296 16.29 -25.83 2.36
C THR A 296 15.45 -26.58 1.32
N GLY A 297 15.58 -26.22 0.03
CA GLY A 297 14.87 -26.79 -1.10
C GLY A 297 13.84 -25.86 -1.74
N CYS A 298 13.60 -24.66 -1.20
CA CYS A 298 12.68 -23.69 -1.79
C CYS A 298 13.25 -23.11 -3.09
N THR A 299 12.42 -22.96 -4.13
CA THR A 299 12.82 -22.30 -5.38
C THR A 299 12.51 -20.82 -5.30
N ILE A 300 13.51 -19.95 -5.45
CA ILE A 300 13.31 -18.51 -5.27
C ILE A 300 13.56 -17.81 -6.61
N ILE A 301 12.56 -17.06 -7.08
CA ILE A 301 12.67 -16.20 -8.25
C ILE A 301 12.40 -14.77 -7.81
N PHE A 302 13.31 -13.86 -8.11
CA PHE A 302 13.15 -12.47 -7.72
C PHE A 302 13.70 -11.50 -8.76
N THR A 303 13.19 -10.28 -8.74
CA THR A 303 13.63 -9.22 -9.64
C THR A 303 14.62 -8.31 -8.92
N ILE A 304 15.69 -7.87 -9.59
CA ILE A 304 16.60 -6.83 -9.07
C ILE A 304 16.82 -5.78 -10.16
N CYS A 305 16.87 -4.51 -9.76
CA CYS A 305 17.36 -3.45 -10.62
C CYS A 305 18.88 -3.35 -10.54
N GLN A 306 19.45 -3.13 -9.36
CA GLN A 306 20.88 -2.96 -9.13
C GLN A 306 21.31 -3.71 -7.86
N SER A 307 22.54 -4.23 -7.83
CA SER A 307 23.12 -4.97 -6.70
C SER A 307 24.58 -4.57 -6.48
N SER A 308 25.09 -4.82 -5.27
CA SER A 308 26.53 -4.81 -5.01
C SER A 308 27.19 -6.08 -5.56
N THR A 309 28.53 -6.05 -5.71
CA THR A 309 29.32 -7.21 -6.16
C THR A 309 29.16 -8.43 -5.24
N GLU A 310 29.08 -8.20 -3.92
CA GLU A 310 28.86 -9.27 -2.94
C GLU A 310 27.51 -9.96 -3.13
N VAL A 311 26.45 -9.17 -3.33
CA VAL A 311 25.11 -9.71 -3.61
C VAL A 311 25.08 -10.43 -4.95
N PHE A 312 25.78 -9.90 -5.96
CA PHE A 312 25.89 -10.52 -7.27
C PHE A 312 26.50 -11.92 -7.21
N GLY A 313 27.51 -12.13 -6.35
CA GLY A 313 28.14 -13.43 -6.14
C GLY A 313 27.23 -14.51 -5.51
N LEU A 314 26.06 -14.15 -4.95
CA LEU A 314 25.15 -15.09 -4.30
C LEU A 314 24.14 -15.73 -5.28
N PHE A 315 24.00 -15.19 -6.50
CA PHE A 315 23.02 -15.65 -7.47
C PHE A 315 23.47 -16.94 -8.17
N ASP A 316 22.58 -17.93 -8.27
CA ASP A 316 22.87 -19.16 -9.02
C ASP A 316 22.66 -18.96 -10.52
N ARG A 317 21.57 -18.28 -10.89
CA ARG A 317 21.19 -18.02 -12.30
C ARG A 317 20.69 -16.61 -12.49
N ILE A 318 20.98 -16.03 -13.65
CA ILE A 318 20.58 -14.69 -14.04
C ILE A 318 19.79 -14.70 -15.36
N CYS A 319 18.68 -13.97 -15.38
CA CYS A 319 17.88 -13.66 -16.56
C CYS A 319 18.01 -12.16 -16.85
N LEU A 320 18.74 -11.79 -17.89
CA LEU A 320 18.94 -10.40 -18.27
C LEU A 320 17.89 -9.95 -19.30
N LEU A 321 17.16 -8.90 -18.97
CA LEU A 321 16.08 -8.35 -19.81
C LEU A 321 16.35 -6.90 -20.19
N SER A 322 16.20 -6.55 -21.47
CA SER A 322 16.13 -5.17 -21.94
C SER A 322 14.99 -4.99 -22.95
N ASN A 323 14.17 -3.95 -22.80
CA ASN A 323 13.04 -3.63 -23.68
C ASN A 323 12.13 -4.84 -24.04
N GLY A 324 11.95 -5.74 -23.07
CA GLY A 324 11.17 -6.97 -23.20
C GLY A 324 11.90 -8.17 -23.81
N ASN A 325 13.09 -8.00 -24.38
CA ASN A 325 13.90 -9.07 -24.95
C ASN A 325 14.78 -9.71 -23.86
N THR A 326 14.93 -11.03 -23.91
CA THR A 326 15.95 -11.77 -23.13
C THR A 326 17.29 -11.67 -23.82
N LEU A 327 18.26 -11.04 -23.15
CA LEU A 327 19.63 -10.88 -23.65
C LEU A 327 20.54 -12.03 -23.23
N PHE A 328 20.26 -12.62 -22.08
CA PHE A 328 20.99 -13.77 -21.57
C PHE A 328 20.13 -14.48 -20.51
N PHE A 329 20.19 -15.81 -20.49
CA PHE A 329 19.67 -16.61 -19.39
C PHE A 329 20.63 -17.78 -19.14
N GLY A 330 21.11 -17.92 -17.90
CA GLY A 330 22.09 -18.96 -17.58
C GLY A 330 22.69 -18.79 -16.20
N GLU A 331 23.82 -19.46 -15.96
CA GLU A 331 24.60 -19.30 -14.74
C GLU A 331 25.22 -17.90 -14.65
N THR A 332 25.37 -17.38 -13.43
CA THR A 332 25.84 -16.01 -13.19
C THR A 332 27.23 -15.76 -13.76
N LEU A 333 28.14 -16.74 -13.66
CA LEU A 333 29.50 -16.64 -14.20
C LEU A 333 29.55 -16.70 -15.73
N ALA A 334 28.69 -17.52 -16.35
CA ALA A 334 28.57 -17.59 -17.81
C ALA A 334 28.10 -16.25 -18.41
N CYS A 335 27.31 -15.46 -17.66
CA CYS A 335 26.90 -14.12 -18.09
C CYS A 335 28.10 -13.18 -18.33
N LEU A 336 29.15 -13.26 -17.50
CA LEU A 336 30.36 -12.45 -17.69
C LEU A 336 31.10 -12.83 -18.98
N GLN A 337 31.20 -14.15 -19.24
CA GLN A 337 31.81 -14.67 -20.46
C GLN A 337 31.01 -14.28 -21.70
N HIS A 338 29.67 -14.33 -21.64
CA HIS A 338 28.79 -13.90 -22.72
C HIS A 338 29.02 -12.43 -23.11
N PHE A 339 29.14 -11.54 -22.13
CA PHE A 339 29.45 -10.13 -22.37
C PHE A 339 30.84 -9.94 -22.99
N SER A 340 31.84 -10.69 -22.54
CA SER A 340 33.17 -10.66 -23.15
C SER A 340 33.14 -11.13 -24.61
N ASN A 341 32.43 -12.22 -24.91
CA ASN A 341 32.30 -12.77 -26.26
C ASN A 341 31.54 -11.84 -27.21
N ALA A 342 30.60 -11.06 -26.69
CA ALA A 342 29.88 -10.05 -27.46
C ALA A 342 30.69 -8.76 -27.71
N GLY A 343 31.90 -8.64 -27.16
CA GLY A 343 32.78 -7.47 -27.30
C GLY A 343 32.61 -6.42 -26.20
N PHE A 344 31.91 -6.73 -25.11
CA PHE A 344 31.66 -5.84 -23.96
C PHE A 344 32.22 -6.40 -22.65
N PRO A 345 33.53 -6.67 -22.54
CA PRO A 345 34.11 -7.17 -21.30
C PRO A 345 33.87 -6.20 -20.14
N CYS A 346 33.64 -6.76 -18.94
CA CYS A 346 33.45 -5.95 -17.74
C CYS A 346 34.79 -5.29 -17.33
N PRO A 347 34.82 -3.98 -17.09
CA PRO A 347 36.01 -3.31 -16.55
C PRO A 347 36.41 -3.84 -15.18
N ILE A 348 37.71 -3.92 -14.91
CA ILE A 348 38.28 -4.54 -13.70
C ILE A 348 37.79 -3.87 -12.40
N MET A 349 37.55 -2.55 -12.42
CA MET A 349 37.13 -1.78 -11.25
C MET A 349 35.63 -1.46 -11.20
N GLN A 350 34.83 -2.07 -12.08
CA GLN A 350 33.39 -1.85 -12.11
C GLN A 350 32.64 -3.10 -11.65
N SER A 351 31.56 -2.92 -10.87
CA SER A 351 30.71 -4.05 -10.49
C SER A 351 30.04 -4.65 -11.73
N PRO A 352 30.02 -6.00 -11.88
CA PRO A 352 29.38 -6.65 -13.01
C PRO A 352 27.93 -6.23 -13.25
N SER A 353 27.14 -6.12 -12.17
CA SER A 353 25.75 -5.71 -12.26
C SER A 353 25.58 -4.29 -12.80
N ASP A 354 26.46 -3.36 -12.42
CA ASP A 354 26.41 -1.99 -12.94
C ASP A 354 26.84 -1.92 -14.41
N HIS A 355 27.90 -2.64 -14.77
CA HIS A 355 28.34 -2.76 -16.17
C HIS A 355 27.22 -3.31 -17.07
N PHE A 356 26.57 -4.40 -16.66
CA PHE A 356 25.47 -4.99 -17.43
C PHE A 356 24.32 -4.02 -17.63
N LEU A 357 23.92 -3.29 -16.58
CA LEU A 357 22.82 -2.33 -16.68
C LEU A 357 23.18 -1.14 -17.57
N ARG A 358 24.40 -0.64 -17.47
CA ARG A 358 24.89 0.45 -18.32
C ARG A 358 24.89 0.03 -19.79
N ALA A 359 25.38 -1.16 -20.09
CA ALA A 359 25.48 -1.68 -21.45
C ALA A 359 24.14 -2.00 -22.12
N ILE A 360 23.04 -2.14 -21.37
CA ILE A 360 21.74 -2.55 -21.90
C ILE A 360 20.64 -1.48 -21.73
N ASN A 361 20.98 -0.30 -21.19
CA ASN A 361 20.04 0.77 -20.88
C ASN A 361 20.16 1.95 -21.84
N THR A 362 19.24 2.03 -22.80
CA THR A 362 19.17 3.10 -23.80
C THR A 362 18.87 4.48 -23.23
N GLU A 363 18.44 4.58 -21.96
CA GLU A 363 18.18 5.89 -21.33
C GLU A 363 19.47 6.67 -21.07
N PHE A 364 20.62 5.99 -20.89
CA PHE A 364 21.89 6.67 -20.75
C PHE A 364 22.28 7.42 -22.03
N ASP A 365 22.05 6.82 -23.20
CA ASP A 365 22.31 7.48 -24.49
C ASP A 365 21.49 8.78 -24.62
N ARG A 366 20.23 8.77 -24.19
CA ARG A 366 19.38 9.98 -24.18
C ARG A 366 19.96 11.07 -23.30
N ILE A 367 20.40 10.72 -22.09
CA ILE A 367 21.00 11.68 -21.17
C ILE A 367 22.31 12.21 -21.75
N ILE A 368 23.15 11.35 -22.34
CA ILE A 368 24.39 11.76 -22.99
C ILE A 368 24.10 12.71 -24.16
N THR A 369 23.09 12.45 -24.99
CA THR A 369 22.68 13.37 -26.07
C THR A 369 22.14 14.69 -25.53
N MET A 370 21.38 14.67 -24.42
CA MET A 370 20.96 15.89 -23.74
C MET A 370 22.17 16.67 -23.24
N CYS A 371 23.10 16.04 -22.51
CA CYS A 371 24.30 16.71 -22.00
C CYS A 371 25.14 17.32 -23.13
N LYS A 372 25.29 16.62 -24.28
CA LYS A 372 25.98 17.18 -25.46
C LYS A 372 25.30 18.45 -25.97
N ASN A 373 23.97 18.45 -26.08
CA ASN A 373 23.21 19.63 -26.52
C ASN A 373 23.26 20.81 -25.53
N TRP A 374 23.64 20.56 -24.26
CA TRP A 374 23.83 21.63 -23.26
C TRP A 374 25.27 22.17 -23.27
N GLN A 375 26.17 21.48 -23.97
CA GLN A 375 27.61 21.72 -23.95
C GLN A 375 28.13 22.11 -25.34
N ASP A 376 27.26 22.78 -26.12
CA ASP A 376 27.65 23.65 -27.23
C ASP A 376 28.52 24.79 -26.65
N ASP A 377 29.81 24.52 -26.40
CA ASP A 377 30.86 25.41 -26.90
C ASP A 377 32.29 24.90 -26.65
N GLN A 378 32.64 24.19 -25.57
CA GLN A 378 33.99 23.60 -25.43
C GLN A 378 34.02 22.36 -24.53
N GLY A 379 34.36 21.21 -25.10
CA GLY A 379 34.84 20.05 -24.34
C GLY A 379 34.39 18.71 -24.90
N ASP A 380 35.31 18.02 -25.57
CA ASP A 380 35.16 16.65 -26.08
C ASP A 380 34.91 15.67 -24.92
N PHE A 381 33.63 15.38 -24.63
CA PHE A 381 33.26 14.27 -23.76
C PHE A 381 33.53 12.96 -24.53
N SER A 382 34.75 12.44 -24.30
CA SER A 382 35.36 11.19 -24.76
C SER A 382 34.49 10.23 -25.59
N SER A 383 35.05 9.95 -26.77
CA SER A 383 34.68 9.15 -27.93
C SER A 383 34.47 7.63 -27.74
N VAL A 384 33.86 7.18 -26.64
CA VAL A 384 33.41 5.77 -26.54
C VAL A 384 31.90 5.70 -26.39
N ASN A 385 31.19 6.27 -27.37
CA ASN A 385 29.74 6.10 -27.49
C ASN A 385 29.47 4.96 -28.45
N MET A 386 29.53 3.73 -27.93
CA MET A 386 28.86 2.64 -28.62
C MET A 386 27.36 2.82 -28.44
N ASP A 387 26.61 2.81 -29.54
CA ASP A 387 25.15 2.88 -29.51
C ASP A 387 24.60 1.70 -28.70
N THR A 388 23.93 1.97 -27.58
CA THR A 388 23.38 0.95 -26.69
C THR A 388 22.38 0.06 -27.42
N ALA A 389 21.71 0.59 -28.46
CA ALA A 389 20.82 -0.22 -29.30
C ALA A 389 21.58 -1.29 -30.10
N VAL A 390 22.80 -0.99 -30.54
CA VAL A 390 23.68 -1.96 -31.22
C VAL A 390 24.14 -3.01 -30.21
N ALA A 391 24.57 -2.61 -29.01
CA ALA A 391 24.98 -3.53 -27.95
C ALA A 391 23.87 -4.52 -27.56
N ILE A 392 22.62 -4.04 -27.44
CA ILE A 392 21.46 -4.89 -27.15
C ILE A 392 21.23 -5.92 -28.27
N ARG A 393 21.31 -5.50 -29.54
CA ARG A 393 21.11 -6.39 -30.69
C ARG A 393 22.22 -7.42 -30.82
N THR A 394 23.47 -7.03 -30.62
CA THR A 394 24.61 -7.96 -30.66
C THR A 394 24.51 -8.96 -29.52
N LEU A 395 24.24 -8.53 -28.28
CA LEU A 395 24.03 -9.43 -27.14
C LEU A 395 22.89 -10.43 -27.37
N GLU A 396 21.76 -9.96 -27.92
CA GLU A 396 20.62 -10.81 -28.26
C GLU A 396 20.97 -11.84 -29.35
N ALA A 397 21.65 -11.40 -30.42
CA ALA A 397 22.05 -12.28 -31.52
C ALA A 397 23.06 -13.33 -31.05
N THR A 398 24.09 -12.92 -30.31
CA THR A 398 25.11 -13.81 -29.73
C THR A 398 24.49 -14.81 -28.78
N TYR A 399 23.48 -14.43 -27.99
CA TYR A 399 22.83 -15.38 -27.07
C TYR A 399 22.01 -16.41 -27.84
N LYS A 400 21.25 -16.00 -28.86
CA LYS A 400 20.47 -16.94 -29.68
C LYS A 400 21.35 -17.95 -30.43
N SER A 401 22.60 -17.60 -30.76
CA SER A 401 23.55 -18.50 -31.39
C SER A 401 24.48 -19.22 -30.41
N SER A 402 24.40 -18.95 -29.09
CA SER A 402 25.31 -19.53 -28.11
C SER A 402 24.91 -20.95 -27.70
N ALA A 403 25.92 -21.70 -27.22
CA ALA A 403 25.70 -23.01 -26.60
C ALA A 403 24.82 -22.93 -25.35
N ASP A 404 24.82 -21.81 -24.63
CA ASP A 404 24.00 -21.60 -23.44
C ASP A 404 22.50 -21.58 -23.76
N ALA A 405 22.09 -20.89 -24.84
CA ALA A 405 20.70 -20.91 -25.26
C ALA A 405 20.23 -22.32 -25.64
N ALA A 406 21.06 -23.07 -26.36
CA ALA A 406 20.78 -24.48 -26.68
C ALA A 406 20.72 -25.36 -25.41
N ALA A 407 21.60 -25.14 -24.44
CA ALA A 407 21.58 -25.83 -23.16
C ALA A 407 20.31 -25.52 -22.35
N VAL A 408 19.81 -24.28 -22.43
CA VAL A 408 18.56 -23.88 -21.79
C VAL A 408 17.36 -24.55 -22.45
N GLU A 409 17.30 -24.59 -23.77
CA GLU A 409 16.22 -25.25 -24.51
C GLU A 409 16.19 -26.76 -24.23
N THR A 410 17.35 -27.43 -24.27
CA THR A 410 17.45 -28.85 -23.92
C THR A 410 17.04 -29.12 -22.47
N MET A 411 17.39 -28.24 -21.54
CA MET A 411 16.96 -28.36 -20.14
C MET A 411 15.45 -28.15 -19.98
N ILE A 412 14.86 -27.19 -20.70
CA ILE A 412 13.40 -26.99 -20.72
C ILE A 412 12.69 -28.25 -21.22
N LEU A 413 13.18 -28.86 -22.31
CA LEU A 413 12.64 -30.11 -22.83
C LEU A 413 12.72 -31.24 -21.79
N ARG A 414 13.89 -31.44 -21.17
CA ARG A 414 14.08 -32.45 -20.11
C ARG A 414 13.14 -32.24 -18.92
N LEU A 415 12.94 -30.99 -18.50
CA LEU A 415 12.02 -30.65 -17.41
C LEU A 415 10.55 -30.82 -17.78
N THR A 416 10.23 -30.74 -19.08
CA THR A 416 8.87 -30.91 -19.60
C THR A 416 8.51 -32.37 -19.79
N GLU A 417 9.45 -33.20 -20.24
CA GLU A 417 9.27 -34.65 -20.41
C GLU A 417 9.19 -35.39 -19.08
N LYS A 418 9.97 -34.96 -18.09
CA LYS A 418 9.98 -35.57 -16.75
C LYS A 418 8.81 -35.05 -15.94
N GLU A 419 7.64 -35.70 -16.03
CA GLU A 419 6.50 -35.40 -15.17
C GLU A 419 6.87 -35.65 -13.70
N GLY A 420 7.05 -34.56 -12.94
CA GLY A 420 7.25 -34.62 -11.50
C GLY A 420 5.93 -34.74 -10.72
N PRO A 421 6.01 -34.89 -9.38
CA PRO A 421 4.82 -34.94 -8.54
C PRO A 421 4.02 -33.65 -8.68
N SER A 422 2.70 -33.80 -8.90
CA SER A 422 1.77 -32.67 -8.98
C SER A 422 1.71 -31.95 -7.63
N LEU A 423 1.83 -30.63 -7.64
CA LEU A 423 1.62 -29.82 -6.43
C LEU A 423 0.17 -29.99 -5.98
N LYS A 424 -0.04 -30.39 -4.73
CA LYS A 424 -1.38 -30.48 -4.13
C LYS A 424 -1.75 -29.14 -3.50
N SER A 425 -3.02 -28.74 -3.59
CA SER A 425 -3.49 -27.59 -2.82
C SER A 425 -3.44 -27.91 -1.34
N LYS A 426 -2.91 -26.99 -0.53
CA LYS A 426 -2.82 -27.15 0.93
C LYS A 426 -4.16 -26.94 1.67
N GLY A 427 -5.25 -26.74 0.93
CA GLY A 427 -6.55 -26.42 1.52
C GLY A 427 -6.64 -24.98 2.02
N LYS A 428 -7.86 -24.55 2.31
CA LYS A 428 -8.20 -23.20 2.75
C LYS A 428 -8.93 -23.29 4.10
N ALA A 429 -8.67 -22.35 5.01
CA ALA A 429 -9.47 -22.24 6.23
C ALA A 429 -10.96 -21.99 5.89
N SER A 430 -11.88 -22.46 6.75
CA SER A 430 -13.32 -22.22 6.57
C SER A 430 -13.62 -20.72 6.57
N ASN A 431 -14.58 -20.29 5.74
CA ASN A 431 -14.97 -18.88 5.66
C ASN A 431 -15.44 -18.33 7.01
N VAL A 432 -16.08 -19.14 7.85
CA VAL A 432 -16.51 -18.74 9.21
C VAL A 432 -15.31 -18.44 10.09
N THR A 433 -14.31 -19.33 10.09
CA THR A 433 -13.06 -19.12 10.83
C THR A 433 -12.35 -17.85 10.35
N ARG A 434 -12.34 -17.60 9.04
CA ARG A 434 -11.74 -16.39 8.48
C ARG A 434 -12.47 -15.12 8.90
N ILE A 435 -13.81 -15.13 8.92
CA ILE A 435 -14.61 -14.00 9.41
C ILE A 435 -14.26 -13.74 10.88
N ALA A 436 -14.29 -14.76 11.72
CA ALA A 436 -13.97 -14.64 13.15
C ALA A 436 -12.55 -14.10 13.38
N VAL A 437 -11.55 -14.63 12.65
CA VAL A 437 -10.16 -14.20 12.74
C VAL A 437 -9.98 -12.76 12.25
N LEU A 438 -10.69 -12.36 11.19
CA LEU A 438 -10.66 -11.01 10.66
C LEU A 438 -11.33 -10.00 11.60
N THR A 439 -12.47 -10.37 12.18
CA THR A 439 -13.17 -9.56 13.20
C THR A 439 -12.29 -9.39 14.44
N TRP A 440 -11.72 -10.48 14.97
CA TRP A 440 -10.78 -10.44 16.09
C TRP A 440 -9.60 -9.50 15.80
N ARG A 441 -8.98 -9.64 14.62
CA ARG A 441 -7.88 -8.77 14.20
C ARG A 441 -8.32 -7.31 14.15
N SER A 442 -9.43 -7.01 13.48
CA SER A 442 -9.90 -5.63 13.33
C SER A 442 -10.24 -5.02 14.69
N LEU A 443 -10.90 -5.74 15.59
CA LEU A 443 -11.13 -5.31 16.98
C LEU A 443 -9.82 -5.00 17.73
N LEU A 444 -8.80 -5.85 17.58
CA LEU A 444 -7.49 -5.63 18.20
C LEU A 444 -6.77 -4.41 17.62
N ILE A 445 -6.87 -4.19 16.31
CA ILE A 445 -6.32 -2.99 15.66
C ILE A 445 -7.03 -1.74 16.18
N MET A 446 -8.36 -1.77 16.21
CA MET A 446 -9.17 -0.64 16.65
C MET A 446 -8.92 -0.30 18.13
N SER A 447 -8.73 -1.31 18.99
CA SER A 447 -8.43 -1.09 20.41
C SER A 447 -7.01 -0.57 20.65
N ARG A 448 -6.03 -0.98 19.84
CA ARG A 448 -4.63 -0.52 19.96
C ARG A 448 -4.38 0.83 19.31
N GLU A 449 -5.08 1.13 18.22
CA GLU A 449 -5.10 2.46 17.61
C GLU A 449 -6.04 3.41 18.36
N TRP A 450 -6.06 3.30 19.69
CA TRP A 450 -7.00 4.00 20.57
C TRP A 450 -6.98 5.51 20.34
N LYS A 451 -5.83 6.12 20.02
CA LYS A 451 -5.74 7.56 19.76
C LYS A 451 -6.66 8.02 18.65
N PHE A 452 -6.73 7.28 17.55
CA PHE A 452 -7.57 7.65 16.42
C PHE A 452 -9.06 7.48 16.75
N TYR A 453 -9.43 6.35 17.34
CA TYR A 453 -10.82 6.05 17.70
C TYR A 453 -11.33 6.87 18.89
N LEU A 454 -10.48 7.13 19.87
CA LEU A 454 -10.75 8.02 21.00
C LEU A 454 -10.86 9.47 20.54
N LEU A 455 -9.93 9.97 19.71
CA LEU A 455 -10.03 11.31 19.16
C LEU A 455 -11.35 11.47 18.40
N ARG A 456 -11.75 10.46 17.62
CA ARG A 456 -13.06 10.44 16.97
C ARG A 456 -14.18 10.49 18.01
N LEU A 457 -14.19 9.64 19.04
CA LEU A 457 -15.20 9.66 20.10
C LEU A 457 -15.30 11.04 20.75
N VAL A 458 -14.18 11.65 21.13
CA VAL A 458 -14.11 12.98 21.75
C VAL A 458 -14.66 14.05 20.82
N LEU A 459 -14.31 14.03 19.53
CA LEU A 459 -14.83 14.99 18.55
C LEU A 459 -16.35 14.87 18.39
N TYR A 460 -16.90 13.66 18.42
CA TYR A 460 -18.35 13.45 18.39
C TYR A 460 -19.01 14.02 19.63
N MET A 461 -18.46 13.73 20.82
CA MET A 461 -18.97 14.26 22.10
C MET A 461 -18.94 15.78 22.14
N LEU A 462 -17.82 16.39 21.73
CA LEU A 462 -17.65 17.85 21.69
C LEU A 462 -18.67 18.48 20.74
N LEU A 463 -18.83 17.93 19.54
CA LEU A 463 -19.80 18.43 18.57
C LEU A 463 -21.23 18.35 19.14
N THR A 464 -21.61 17.24 19.74
CA THR A 464 -22.96 17.08 20.31
C THR A 464 -23.17 17.92 21.56
N LEU A 465 -22.13 18.17 22.34
CA LEU A 465 -22.15 19.11 23.46
C LEU A 465 -22.41 20.53 22.96
N CYS A 466 -21.66 21.00 21.96
CA CYS A 466 -21.86 22.33 21.37
C CYS A 466 -23.28 22.50 20.80
N ILE A 467 -23.78 21.49 20.07
CA ILE A 467 -25.15 21.53 19.54
C ILE A 467 -26.16 21.54 20.71
N GLY A 468 -25.99 20.65 21.69
CA GLY A 468 -26.89 20.57 22.85
C GLY A 468 -26.95 21.87 23.65
N THR A 469 -25.82 22.54 23.89
CA THR A 469 -25.78 23.81 24.63
C THR A 469 -26.42 24.98 23.87
N VAL A 470 -26.37 24.97 22.54
CA VAL A 470 -27.03 26.01 21.72
C VAL A 470 -28.56 25.87 21.78
N PHE A 471 -29.05 24.64 21.91
CA PHE A 471 -30.47 24.31 21.92
C PHE A 471 -31.01 23.94 23.33
N SER A 472 -30.33 24.32 24.41
CA SER A 472 -30.78 24.04 25.78
C SER A 472 -31.88 25.01 26.25
N GLY A 473 -32.72 24.58 27.20
CA GLY A 473 -33.75 25.43 27.81
C GLY A 473 -35.00 25.61 26.95
N LEU A 474 -35.39 24.56 26.21
CA LEU A 474 -36.54 24.59 25.30
C LEU A 474 -37.85 24.33 26.06
N GLY A 475 -38.61 25.38 26.35
CA GLY A 475 -39.95 25.27 26.94
C GLY A 475 -40.96 24.49 26.09
N ASN A 476 -42.18 24.27 26.59
CA ASN A 476 -43.21 23.42 25.93
C ASN A 476 -44.16 24.19 24.99
N SER A 477 -43.70 25.30 24.40
CA SER A 477 -44.52 26.13 23.50
C SER A 477 -44.49 25.62 22.05
N LEU A 478 -45.47 26.00 21.23
CA LEU A 478 -45.51 25.65 19.80
C LEU A 478 -44.26 26.17 19.05
N SER A 479 -43.69 27.29 19.47
CA SER A 479 -42.42 27.82 18.91
C SER A 479 -41.24 26.88 19.18
N SER A 480 -41.24 26.18 20.32
CA SER A 480 -40.18 25.24 20.67
C SER A 480 -40.17 23.98 19.78
N VAL A 481 -41.31 23.64 19.16
CA VAL A 481 -41.39 22.51 18.23
C VAL A 481 -40.45 22.73 17.04
N VAL A 482 -40.46 23.94 16.47
CA VAL A 482 -39.63 24.30 15.31
C VAL A 482 -38.14 24.28 15.67
N THR A 483 -37.77 24.77 16.86
CA THR A 483 -36.37 24.78 17.32
C THR A 483 -35.86 23.39 17.66
N ARG A 484 -36.68 22.51 18.25
CA ARG A 484 -36.35 21.08 18.47
C ARG A 484 -36.18 20.32 17.16
N VAL A 485 -37.03 20.58 16.16
CA VAL A 485 -36.88 20.02 14.81
C VAL A 485 -35.54 20.44 14.19
N ALA A 486 -35.17 21.71 14.33
CA ALA A 486 -33.89 22.22 13.89
C ALA A 486 -32.72 21.55 14.63
N ALA A 487 -32.81 21.37 15.95
CA ALA A 487 -31.80 20.71 16.76
C ALA A 487 -31.55 19.27 16.30
N ILE A 488 -32.61 18.48 16.07
CA ILE A 488 -32.51 17.09 15.58
C ILE A 488 -31.90 17.05 14.17
N PHE A 489 -32.31 17.95 13.28
CA PHE A 489 -31.73 18.05 11.94
C PHE A 489 -30.22 18.36 11.98
N VAL A 490 -29.82 19.35 12.81
CA VAL A 490 -28.41 19.73 12.98
C VAL A 490 -27.62 18.56 13.58
N PHE A 491 -28.15 17.89 14.60
CA PHE A 491 -27.52 16.72 15.22
C PHE A 491 -27.23 15.62 14.20
N VAL A 492 -28.25 15.14 13.46
CA VAL A 492 -28.08 14.04 12.49
C VAL A 492 -27.14 14.43 11.34
N SER A 493 -27.29 15.66 10.81
CA SER A 493 -26.54 16.10 9.63
C SER A 493 -25.07 16.37 9.93
N PHE A 494 -24.76 17.09 11.02
CA PHE A 494 -23.38 17.45 11.36
C PHE A 494 -22.58 16.26 11.91
N THR A 495 -23.21 15.36 12.68
CA THR A 495 -22.55 14.12 13.12
C THR A 495 -22.24 13.18 11.96
N SER A 496 -23.07 13.21 10.92
CA SER A 496 -22.78 12.52 9.66
C SER A 496 -21.61 13.12 8.89
N LEU A 497 -21.52 14.46 8.81
CA LEU A 497 -20.36 15.14 8.21
C LEU A 497 -19.07 14.82 8.96
N LEU A 498 -19.12 14.75 10.30
CA LEU A 498 -17.97 14.39 11.12
C LEU A 498 -17.47 12.96 10.84
N SER A 499 -18.33 12.05 10.33
CA SER A 499 -17.95 10.67 10.00
C SER A 499 -16.88 10.57 8.91
N ILE A 500 -16.76 11.61 8.07
CA ILE A 500 -15.79 11.71 6.97
C ILE A 500 -14.34 11.66 7.49
N ALA A 501 -14.09 12.05 8.74
CA ALA A 501 -12.79 11.90 9.39
C ALA A 501 -12.30 10.43 9.43
N GLY A 502 -13.18 9.44 9.24
CA GLY A 502 -12.86 8.02 9.17
C GLY A 502 -12.24 7.53 7.85
N VAL A 503 -12.24 8.34 6.77
CA VAL A 503 -11.80 7.93 5.43
C VAL A 503 -10.36 7.36 5.40
N PRO A 504 -9.34 7.95 6.06
CA PRO A 504 -7.97 7.43 6.01
C PRO A 504 -7.83 6.02 6.60
N ALA A 505 -8.59 5.69 7.65
CA ALA A 505 -8.58 4.38 8.29
C ALA A 505 -9.15 3.30 7.35
N GLN A 506 -10.34 3.55 6.77
CA GLN A 506 -10.94 2.63 5.80
C GLN A 506 -10.07 2.44 4.55
N ARG A 507 -9.33 3.47 4.13
CA ARG A 507 -8.40 3.33 3.00
C ARG A 507 -7.26 2.35 3.30
N LYS A 508 -6.69 2.40 4.52
CA LYS A 508 -5.64 1.45 4.95
C LYS A 508 -6.15 0.02 4.91
N GLU A 509 -7.35 -0.24 5.42
CA GLU A 509 -7.98 -1.56 5.39
C GLU A 509 -8.19 -2.07 3.96
N ILE A 510 -8.67 -1.23 3.04
CA ILE A 510 -8.83 -1.61 1.62
C ILE A 510 -7.46 -1.94 0.98
N LYS A 511 -6.36 -1.27 1.36
CA LYS A 511 -5.01 -1.63 0.88
C LYS A 511 -4.60 -3.02 1.36
N VAL A 512 -4.81 -3.31 2.65
CA VAL A 512 -4.50 -4.63 3.22
C VAL A 512 -5.36 -5.72 2.56
N TYR A 513 -6.66 -5.49 2.42
CA TYR A 513 -7.56 -6.40 1.71
C TYR A 513 -7.13 -6.65 0.27
N ALA A 514 -6.75 -5.60 -0.47
CA ALA A 514 -6.30 -5.75 -1.85
C ALA A 514 -5.09 -6.68 -1.97
N CYS A 515 -4.13 -6.59 -1.03
CA CYS A 515 -2.98 -7.50 -0.99
C CYS A 515 -3.37 -8.92 -0.55
N GLU A 516 -4.21 -9.09 0.47
CA GLU A 516 -4.69 -10.43 0.88
C GLU A 516 -5.49 -11.14 -0.21
N GLN A 517 -6.33 -10.39 -0.93
CA GLN A 517 -7.11 -10.89 -2.07
C GLN A 517 -6.19 -11.25 -3.24
N SER A 518 -5.14 -10.46 -3.48
CA SER A 518 -4.19 -10.68 -4.56
C SER A 518 -3.40 -12.00 -4.34
N ASN A 519 -3.15 -12.38 -3.08
CA ASN A 519 -2.59 -13.68 -2.68
C ASN A 519 -3.65 -14.77 -2.41
N GLN A 520 -4.93 -14.51 -2.70
CA GLN A 520 -6.08 -15.42 -2.55
C GLN A 520 -6.35 -15.92 -1.12
N HIS A 521 -5.92 -15.18 -0.10
CA HIS A 521 -6.09 -15.55 1.32
C HIS A 521 -7.49 -15.20 1.86
N SER A 522 -7.99 -14.02 1.50
CA SER A 522 -9.29 -13.47 1.92
C SER A 522 -10.25 -13.39 0.72
N GLY A 523 -11.54 -13.29 1.00
CA GLY A 523 -12.59 -13.05 -0.01
C GLY A 523 -13.39 -11.78 0.30
N ALA A 524 -14.07 -11.22 -0.68
CA ALA A 524 -14.83 -9.96 -0.52
C ALA A 524 -15.92 -10.02 0.57
N LEU A 525 -16.69 -11.12 0.64
CA LEU A 525 -17.72 -11.29 1.68
C LEU A 525 -17.10 -11.41 3.08
N VAL A 526 -16.00 -12.17 3.18
CA VAL A 526 -15.28 -12.36 4.44
C VAL A 526 -14.78 -11.00 4.95
N PHE A 527 -14.23 -10.18 4.06
CA PHE A 527 -13.78 -8.83 4.38
C PHE A 527 -14.92 -7.94 4.89
N LEU A 528 -16.04 -7.88 4.17
CA LEU A 528 -17.15 -6.99 4.51
C LEU A 528 -17.84 -7.37 5.81
N LEU A 529 -18.07 -8.68 6.04
CA LEU A 529 -18.65 -9.16 7.29
C LEU A 529 -17.69 -8.96 8.46
N GLY A 530 -16.39 -9.22 8.26
CA GLY A 530 -15.39 -9.00 9.28
C GLY A 530 -15.33 -7.54 9.73
N GLN A 531 -15.37 -6.61 8.77
CA GLN A 531 -15.38 -5.16 9.02
C GLN A 531 -16.67 -4.67 9.67
N LEU A 532 -17.83 -5.20 9.25
CA LEU A 532 -19.11 -4.83 9.84
C LEU A 532 -19.17 -5.26 11.31
N LEU A 533 -18.77 -6.51 11.61
CA LEU A 533 -18.81 -7.04 12.96
C LEU A 533 -17.81 -6.34 13.88
N SER A 534 -16.65 -5.93 13.37
CA SER A 534 -15.65 -5.22 14.17
C SER A 534 -16.03 -3.75 14.44
N SER A 535 -16.76 -3.09 13.54
CA SER A 535 -17.13 -1.68 13.74
C SER A 535 -18.31 -1.48 14.70
N ILE A 536 -19.17 -2.49 14.91
CA ILE A 536 -20.37 -2.40 15.76
C ILE A 536 -20.06 -1.86 17.17
N PRO A 537 -19.11 -2.42 17.96
CA PRO A 537 -18.88 -1.96 19.34
C PRO A 537 -18.46 -0.49 19.42
N PHE A 538 -17.63 -0.03 18.48
CA PHE A 538 -17.11 1.34 18.46
C PHE A 538 -18.18 2.34 18.00
N LEU A 539 -18.97 2.00 16.99
CA LEU A 539 -20.07 2.85 16.54
C LEU A 539 -21.20 2.92 17.57
N PHE A 540 -21.47 1.81 18.28
CA PHE A 540 -22.44 1.77 19.35
C PHE A 540 -22.02 2.63 20.53
N LEU A 541 -20.73 2.60 20.91
CA LEU A 541 -20.16 3.47 21.93
C LEU A 541 -20.33 4.96 21.57
N ILE A 542 -20.01 5.34 20.32
CA ILE A 542 -20.21 6.71 19.83
C ILE A 542 -21.70 7.09 19.88
N SER A 543 -22.59 6.17 19.47
CA SER A 543 -24.03 6.42 19.44
C SER A 543 -24.59 6.68 20.84
N ILE A 544 -24.25 5.83 21.81
CA ILE A 544 -24.69 5.98 23.20
C ILE A 544 -24.15 7.27 23.80
N SER A 545 -22.82 7.48 23.73
CA SER A 545 -22.20 8.59 24.44
C SER A 545 -22.71 9.94 23.95
N SER A 546 -22.73 10.12 22.62
CA SER A 546 -23.12 11.39 22.00
C SER A 546 -24.63 11.58 21.92
N GLY A 547 -25.39 10.47 21.84
CA GLY A 547 -26.84 10.49 21.92
C GLY A 547 -27.34 10.89 23.31
N LEU A 548 -26.74 10.37 24.39
CA LEU A 548 -27.11 10.74 25.77
C LEU A 548 -26.86 12.23 26.04
N VAL A 549 -25.70 12.75 25.66
CA VAL A 549 -25.36 14.17 25.84
C VAL A 549 -26.37 15.07 25.14
N PHE A 550 -26.67 14.79 23.88
CA PHE A 550 -27.63 15.59 23.13
C PHE A 550 -29.06 15.47 23.71
N TYR A 551 -29.49 14.26 24.05
CA TYR A 551 -30.86 14.00 24.52
C TYR A 551 -31.21 14.78 25.79
N PHE A 552 -30.30 14.76 26.77
CA PHE A 552 -30.52 15.43 28.05
C PHE A 552 -30.32 16.95 27.97
N LEU A 553 -29.39 17.45 27.14
CA LEU A 553 -29.17 18.90 27.00
C LEU A 553 -30.33 19.62 26.31
N VAL A 554 -30.96 18.95 25.33
CA VAL A 554 -32.10 19.49 24.57
C VAL A 554 -33.43 19.31 25.32
N GLU A 555 -33.43 18.56 26.43
CA GLU A 555 -34.62 18.27 27.24
C GLU A 555 -35.73 17.57 26.42
N LEU A 556 -35.34 16.51 25.69
CA LEU A 556 -36.30 15.62 25.02
C LEU A 556 -37.07 14.79 26.05
N ARG A 557 -38.20 14.18 25.65
CA ARG A 557 -39.13 13.53 26.59
C ARG A 557 -38.48 12.45 27.46
N ASP A 558 -38.69 12.49 28.77
CA ASP A 558 -38.11 11.53 29.71
C ASP A 558 -38.81 10.15 29.72
N ALA A 559 -38.58 9.34 28.69
CA ALA A 559 -38.99 7.95 28.67
C ALA A 559 -37.88 7.04 28.11
N PHE A 560 -37.57 5.96 28.83
CA PHE A 560 -36.50 5.03 28.45
C PHE A 560 -36.70 4.41 27.06
N SER A 561 -37.94 4.09 26.69
CA SER A 561 -38.25 3.53 25.37
C SER A 561 -37.97 4.51 24.22
N LEU A 562 -38.19 5.81 24.46
CA LEU A 562 -37.93 6.87 23.48
C LEU A 562 -36.43 7.13 23.32
N LEU A 563 -35.69 7.13 24.44
CA LEU A 563 -34.23 7.24 24.45
C LEU A 563 -33.57 6.06 23.72
N MET A 564 -34.00 4.83 23.99
CA MET A 564 -33.43 3.64 23.33
C MET A 564 -33.69 3.66 21.82
N TYR A 565 -34.87 4.11 21.38
CA TYR A 565 -35.15 4.32 19.97
C TYR A 565 -34.24 5.40 19.36
N PHE A 566 -34.02 6.51 20.06
CA PHE A 566 -33.11 7.58 19.62
C PHE A 566 -31.69 7.04 19.39
N VAL A 567 -31.13 6.33 20.38
CA VAL A 567 -29.80 5.73 20.30
C VAL A 567 -29.70 4.67 19.19
N LEU A 568 -30.75 3.84 19.02
CA LEU A 568 -30.78 2.83 17.98
C LEU A 568 -30.87 3.44 16.58
N ASN A 569 -31.72 4.45 16.38
CA ASN A 569 -31.84 5.18 15.13
C ASN A 569 -30.51 5.85 14.75
N PHE A 570 -29.88 6.53 15.71
CA PHE A 570 -28.58 7.17 15.51
C PHE A 570 -27.47 6.14 15.21
N PHE A 571 -27.47 4.98 15.88
CA PHE A 571 -26.53 3.90 15.61
C PHE A 571 -26.66 3.36 14.18
N ILE A 572 -27.89 3.10 13.71
CA ILE A 572 -28.11 2.65 12.33
C ILE A 572 -27.71 3.73 11.32
N CYS A 573 -27.98 5.01 11.62
CA CYS A 573 -27.51 6.14 10.81
C CYS A 573 -25.97 6.14 10.65
N LEU A 574 -25.23 5.89 11.74
CA LEU A 574 -23.77 5.74 11.69
C LEU A 574 -23.32 4.52 10.86
N LEU A 575 -24.04 3.40 10.93
CA LEU A 575 -23.76 2.20 10.10
C LEU A 575 -23.97 2.45 8.60
N VAL A 576 -25.04 3.17 8.23
CA VAL A 576 -25.32 3.59 6.86
C VAL A 576 -24.17 4.47 6.33
N ASN A 577 -23.77 5.46 7.14
CA ASN A 577 -22.66 6.35 6.83
C ASN A 577 -21.33 5.63 6.60
N GLU A 578 -21.01 4.66 7.46
CA GLU A 578 -19.82 3.84 7.33
C GLU A 578 -19.82 3.01 6.04
N GLY A 579 -20.99 2.50 5.63
CA GLY A 579 -21.18 1.79 4.36
C GLY A 579 -21.01 2.71 3.14
N LEU A 580 -21.58 3.91 3.18
CA LEU A 580 -21.44 4.91 2.12
C LEU A 580 -19.98 5.37 1.97
N MET A 581 -19.30 5.65 3.09
CA MET A 581 -17.88 6.00 3.11
C MET A 581 -17.04 4.90 2.47
N LEU A 582 -17.30 3.64 2.83
CA LEU A 582 -16.58 2.49 2.25
C LEU A 582 -16.80 2.39 0.74
N ALA A 583 -18.03 2.63 0.25
CA ALA A 583 -18.34 2.65 -1.18
C ALA A 583 -17.50 3.71 -1.91
N VAL A 584 -17.47 4.95 -1.42
CA VAL A 584 -16.71 6.05 -2.02
C VAL A 584 -15.20 5.75 -2.04
N VAL A 585 -14.64 5.25 -0.92
CA VAL A 585 -13.21 4.93 -0.83
C VAL A 585 -12.83 3.79 -1.79
N THR A 586 -13.71 2.80 -2.01
CA THR A 586 -13.44 1.74 -2.99
C THR A 586 -13.39 2.25 -4.43
N ILE A 587 -14.11 3.33 -4.76
CA ILE A 587 -14.13 3.93 -6.10
C ILE A 587 -12.86 4.75 -6.35
N TRP A 588 -12.56 5.73 -5.50
CA TRP A 588 -11.49 6.69 -5.76
C TRP A 588 -10.09 6.20 -5.40
N GLN A 589 -9.95 5.37 -4.35
CA GLN A 589 -8.67 4.90 -3.79
C GLN A 589 -7.65 5.96 -3.36
N ASP A 590 -8.02 7.23 -3.46
CA ASP A 590 -7.25 8.39 -3.05
C ASP A 590 -7.99 9.11 -1.91
N ILE A 591 -7.23 9.63 -0.94
CA ILE A 591 -7.82 10.23 0.27
C ILE A 591 -8.50 11.56 -0.07
N PHE A 592 -7.85 12.41 -0.88
CA PHE A 592 -8.35 13.74 -1.19
C PHE A 592 -9.67 13.66 -1.97
N TRP A 593 -9.69 12.88 -3.05
CA TRP A 593 -10.89 12.70 -3.87
C TRP A 593 -12.03 12.00 -3.11
N SER A 594 -11.71 11.07 -2.20
CA SER A 594 -12.73 10.42 -1.38
C SER A 594 -13.38 11.39 -0.40
N ILE A 595 -12.60 12.26 0.26
CA ILE A 595 -13.13 13.26 1.19
C ILE A 595 -14.00 14.27 0.42
N LEU A 596 -13.49 14.83 -0.67
CA LEU A 596 -14.22 15.82 -1.48
C LEU A 596 -15.58 15.28 -1.94
N THR A 597 -15.59 14.09 -2.53
CA THR A 597 -16.85 13.49 -3.01
C THR A 597 -17.80 13.12 -1.89
N LEU A 598 -17.31 12.63 -0.75
CA LEU A 598 -18.15 12.31 0.39
C LEU A 598 -18.78 13.56 1.02
N VAL A 599 -18.03 14.67 1.13
CA VAL A 599 -18.58 15.97 1.58
C VAL A 599 -19.69 16.42 0.63
N CYS A 600 -19.46 16.41 -0.68
CA CYS A 600 -20.47 16.80 -1.66
C CYS A 600 -21.74 15.94 -1.57
N ILE A 601 -21.59 14.61 -1.47
CA ILE A 601 -22.73 13.67 -1.34
C ILE A 601 -23.50 13.94 -0.04
N GLN A 602 -22.80 14.11 1.09
CA GLN A 602 -23.44 14.34 2.39
C GLN A 602 -24.18 15.68 2.44
N VAL A 603 -23.60 16.75 1.90
CA VAL A 603 -24.26 18.06 1.82
C VAL A 603 -25.50 18.00 0.93
N LEU A 604 -25.42 17.30 -0.21
CA LEU A 604 -26.57 17.12 -1.09
C LEU A 604 -27.71 16.33 -0.41
N MET A 605 -27.37 15.25 0.30
CA MET A 605 -28.34 14.48 1.10
C MET A 605 -28.94 15.34 2.23
N MET A 606 -28.14 16.17 2.89
CA MET A 606 -28.60 17.09 3.95
C MET A 606 -29.61 18.11 3.42
N LEU A 607 -29.38 18.68 2.22
CA LEU A 607 -30.33 19.61 1.59
C LEU A 607 -31.69 18.97 1.32
N SER A 608 -31.72 17.68 1.00
CA SER A 608 -32.94 16.91 0.73
C SER A 608 -33.59 16.29 1.98
N ALA A 609 -33.03 16.51 3.17
CA ALA A 609 -33.45 15.82 4.40
C ALA A 609 -34.82 16.23 4.95
N GLY A 610 -35.50 17.20 4.32
CA GLY A 610 -36.86 17.65 4.66
C GLY A 610 -36.94 18.95 5.46
N TYR A 611 -35.85 19.38 6.10
CA TYR A 611 -35.84 20.57 6.96
C TYR A 611 -35.96 21.88 6.17
N PHE A 612 -35.14 22.06 5.12
CA PHE A 612 -35.16 23.27 4.30
C PHE A 612 -36.40 23.35 3.42
N ARG A 613 -36.87 22.20 2.93
CA ARG A 613 -38.05 22.09 2.08
C ARG A 613 -38.65 20.70 2.25
N ILE A 614 -39.96 20.66 2.41
CA ILE A 614 -40.74 19.43 2.53
C ILE A 614 -40.55 18.58 1.27
N ARG A 615 -40.51 17.25 1.43
CA ARG A 615 -40.23 16.29 0.35
C ARG A 615 -41.21 16.44 -0.82
N SER A 616 -42.51 16.55 -0.53
CA SER A 616 -43.57 16.74 -1.53
C SER A 616 -43.43 18.04 -2.33
N ALA A 617 -42.77 19.06 -1.77
CA ALA A 617 -42.57 20.35 -2.42
C ALA A 617 -41.28 20.43 -3.24
N LEU A 618 -40.39 19.43 -3.23
CA LEU A 618 -39.11 19.47 -3.95
C LEU A 618 -39.30 19.48 -5.49
N PRO A 619 -38.39 20.12 -6.25
CA PRO A 619 -38.43 20.10 -7.72
C PRO A 619 -38.15 18.70 -8.31
N GLY A 620 -39.00 18.29 -9.25
CA GLY A 620 -39.25 16.89 -9.61
C GLY A 620 -38.08 16.00 -10.07
N PRO A 621 -37.29 16.35 -11.10
CA PRO A 621 -36.52 15.34 -11.83
C PRO A 621 -35.21 14.91 -11.18
N VAL A 622 -34.68 15.65 -10.20
CA VAL A 622 -33.38 15.35 -9.56
C VAL A 622 -33.49 15.33 -8.04
N TRP A 623 -34.20 16.30 -7.47
CA TRP A 623 -34.32 16.47 -6.03
C TRP A 623 -35.36 15.53 -5.42
N THR A 624 -36.54 15.42 -6.05
CA THR A 624 -37.58 14.47 -5.62
C THR A 624 -37.15 13.04 -5.92
N TYR A 625 -36.72 12.76 -7.15
CA TYR A 625 -36.18 11.46 -7.55
C TYR A 625 -34.81 11.67 -8.22
N PRO A 626 -33.68 11.09 -7.75
CA PRO A 626 -33.53 10.07 -6.71
C PRO A 626 -33.03 10.58 -5.35
N ILE A 627 -32.61 11.85 -5.23
CA ILE A 627 -31.81 12.33 -4.08
C ILE A 627 -32.58 12.17 -2.75
N SER A 628 -33.85 12.59 -2.69
CA SER A 628 -34.62 12.54 -1.44
C SER A 628 -34.84 11.12 -0.89
N TYR A 629 -34.91 10.11 -1.76
CA TYR A 629 -35.07 8.69 -1.39
C TYR A 629 -33.75 8.01 -1.06
N ILE A 630 -32.62 8.50 -1.60
CA ILE A 630 -31.29 8.00 -1.28
C ILE A 630 -30.73 8.66 -0.01
N ALA A 631 -31.26 9.82 0.38
CA ALA A 631 -30.87 10.54 1.58
C ALA A 631 -31.40 9.83 2.84
N PHE A 632 -30.51 9.11 3.52
CA PHE A 632 -30.83 8.43 4.78
C PHE A 632 -31.15 9.42 5.92
N HIS A 633 -30.65 10.66 5.84
CA HIS A 633 -30.98 11.76 6.78
C HIS A 633 -32.48 11.94 6.92
N THR A 634 -33.21 11.86 5.80
CA THR A 634 -34.65 12.08 5.78
C THR A 634 -35.39 11.06 6.63
N TYR A 635 -35.04 9.77 6.52
CA TYR A 635 -35.66 8.69 7.30
C TYR A 635 -35.24 8.71 8.77
N SER A 636 -33.99 9.09 9.04
CA SER A 636 -33.48 9.27 10.40
C SER A 636 -34.25 10.36 11.13
N ILE A 637 -34.29 11.58 10.57
CA ILE A 637 -34.96 12.72 11.17
C ILE A 637 -36.46 12.47 11.30
N GLN A 638 -37.12 11.95 10.26
CA GLN A 638 -38.54 11.62 10.30
C GLN A 638 -38.84 10.62 11.44
N GLY A 639 -38.02 9.57 11.57
CA GLY A 639 -38.17 8.60 12.65
C GLY A 639 -37.97 9.19 14.05
N LEU A 640 -37.02 10.12 14.22
CA LEU A 640 -36.76 10.79 15.50
C LEU A 640 -37.90 11.77 15.87
N LEU A 641 -38.42 12.51 14.88
CA LEU A 641 -39.57 13.42 15.07
C LEU A 641 -40.85 12.65 15.43
N GLU A 642 -41.11 11.55 14.73
CA GLU A 642 -42.22 10.64 15.05
C GLU A 642 -42.11 10.09 16.48
N ASN A 643 -40.90 9.76 16.92
CA ASN A 643 -40.67 9.27 18.27
C ASN A 643 -40.92 10.33 19.35
N GLU A 644 -40.54 11.58 19.10
CA GLU A 644 -40.70 12.69 20.07
C GLU A 644 -42.17 13.15 20.17
N TYR A 645 -42.84 13.34 19.03
CA TYR A 645 -44.10 14.10 18.98
C TYR A 645 -45.37 13.27 18.81
N ILE A 646 -45.27 11.98 18.44
CA ILE A 646 -46.46 11.12 18.47
C ILE A 646 -46.89 10.93 19.93
N GLY A 647 -48.15 11.26 20.21
CA GLY A 647 -48.73 11.21 21.55
C GLY A 647 -48.52 12.46 22.42
N THR A 648 -48.04 13.58 21.86
CA THR A 648 -48.00 14.87 22.57
C THR A 648 -49.14 15.80 22.12
N SER A 649 -49.54 16.71 23.01
CA SER A 649 -50.52 17.76 22.76
C SER A 649 -50.01 19.11 23.24
N PHE A 650 -50.08 20.13 22.39
CA PHE A 650 -49.64 21.49 22.68
C PHE A 650 -50.86 22.40 22.86
N ALA A 651 -50.88 23.19 23.93
CA ALA A 651 -51.90 24.21 24.11
C ALA A 651 -51.63 25.41 23.17
N VAL A 652 -52.65 25.85 22.45
CA VAL A 652 -52.67 27.02 21.58
C VAL A 652 -53.73 27.99 22.12
N GLY A 653 -53.26 29.02 22.83
CA GLY A 653 -54.12 29.92 23.61
C GLY A 653 -54.70 29.23 24.86
N GLN A 654 -55.84 29.73 25.36
CA GLN A 654 -56.45 29.23 26.60
C GLN A 654 -57.34 27.99 26.43
N VAL A 655 -57.75 27.62 25.20
CA VAL A 655 -58.85 26.64 24.99
C VAL A 655 -58.55 25.55 23.96
N ARG A 656 -57.62 25.74 23.02
CA ARG A 656 -57.37 24.76 21.94
C ARG A 656 -56.10 23.96 22.20
N THR A 657 -56.17 22.65 22.04
CA THR A 657 -54.97 21.78 22.04
C THR A 657 -54.76 21.24 20.63
N ILE A 658 -53.56 21.42 20.10
CA ILE A 658 -53.12 20.85 18.81
C ILE A 658 -52.29 19.60 19.11
N SER A 659 -52.56 18.52 18.38
CA SER A 659 -51.73 17.30 18.48
C SER A 659 -50.32 17.55 17.91
N GLY A 660 -49.30 16.87 18.45
CA GLY A 660 -47.94 16.95 17.93
C GLY A 660 -47.85 16.63 16.43
N TYR A 661 -48.68 15.70 15.95
CA TYR A 661 -48.84 15.40 14.52
C TYR A 661 -49.26 16.63 13.70
N GLN A 662 -50.31 17.33 14.13
CA GLN A 662 -50.78 18.55 13.46
C GLN A 662 -49.75 19.69 13.55
N ALA A 663 -48.98 19.76 14.64
CA ALA A 663 -47.91 20.75 14.79
C ALA A 663 -46.74 20.52 13.81
N LEU A 664 -46.47 19.27 13.41
CA LEU A 664 -45.40 18.93 12.46
C LEU A 664 -45.85 18.87 11.01
N ARG A 665 -47.14 18.72 10.73
CA ARG A 665 -47.67 18.55 9.37
C ARG A 665 -47.29 19.70 8.42
N SER A 666 -47.08 20.90 8.96
CA SER A 666 -46.63 22.07 8.20
C SER A 666 -45.11 22.11 7.95
N ALA A 667 -44.33 21.33 8.71
CA ALA A 667 -42.87 21.33 8.66
C ALA A 667 -42.28 20.04 8.05
N TYR A 668 -42.93 18.89 8.21
CA TYR A 668 -42.48 17.58 7.71
C TYR A 668 -43.65 16.69 7.28
N ASP A 669 -43.43 15.88 6.24
CA ASP A 669 -44.34 14.82 5.80
C ASP A 669 -44.26 13.62 6.78
N ILE A 670 -45.01 13.69 7.88
CA ILE A 670 -45.07 12.66 8.92
C ILE A 670 -46.33 11.80 8.76
N SER A 671 -46.24 10.51 9.09
CA SER A 671 -47.41 9.61 9.16
C SER A 671 -48.12 9.72 10.51
N PRO A 672 -49.46 9.64 10.57
CA PRO A 672 -50.20 9.65 11.84
C PRO A 672 -50.03 8.35 12.66
N ASP A 673 -49.54 7.27 12.05
CA ASP A 673 -49.48 5.96 12.68
C ASP A 673 -48.29 5.81 13.63
N SER A 674 -48.52 5.33 14.85
CA SER A 674 -47.43 5.09 15.83
C SER A 674 -46.39 4.06 15.38
N ASN A 675 -46.75 3.20 14.43
CA ASN A 675 -45.88 2.17 13.85
C ASN A 675 -44.97 2.70 12.73
N SER A 676 -45.19 3.92 12.22
CA SER A 676 -44.40 4.48 11.11
C SER A 676 -42.92 4.63 11.45
N LYS A 677 -42.61 4.89 12.73
CA LYS A 677 -41.22 5.04 13.21
C LYS A 677 -40.39 3.77 12.99
N TRP A 678 -41.00 2.60 13.17
CA TRP A 678 -40.35 1.32 12.90
C TRP A 678 -40.17 1.07 11.40
N GLY A 679 -41.07 1.57 10.57
CA GLY A 679 -40.90 1.58 9.11
C GLY A 679 -39.67 2.39 8.68
N ASN A 680 -39.51 3.60 9.22
CA ASN A 680 -38.33 4.45 8.97
C ASN A 680 -37.03 3.77 9.43
N LEU A 681 -37.04 3.12 10.60
CA LEU A 681 -35.90 2.37 11.11
C LEU A 681 -35.54 1.16 10.22
N LEU A 682 -36.56 0.44 9.72
CA LEU A 682 -36.37 -0.68 8.80
C LEU A 682 -35.75 -0.21 7.48
N VAL A 683 -36.20 0.93 6.93
CA VAL A 683 -35.62 1.51 5.71
C VAL A 683 -34.14 1.85 5.93
N LEU A 684 -33.78 2.48 7.05
CA LEU A 684 -32.38 2.77 7.40
C LEU A 684 -31.53 1.49 7.49
N PHE A 685 -32.06 0.43 8.10
CA PHE A 685 -31.38 -0.86 8.18
C PHE A 685 -31.18 -1.47 6.79
N LEU A 686 -32.21 -1.46 5.94
CA LEU A 686 -32.13 -1.92 4.55
C LEU A 686 -31.12 -1.10 3.74
N MET A 687 -31.03 0.21 3.95
CA MET A 687 -30.00 1.05 3.32
C MET A 687 -28.60 0.68 3.79
N ALA A 688 -28.40 0.41 5.10
CA ALA A 688 -27.11 -0.02 5.63
C ALA A 688 -26.64 -1.33 4.95
N VAL A 689 -27.54 -2.30 4.82
CA VAL A 689 -27.29 -3.56 4.11
C VAL A 689 -27.06 -3.29 2.61
N GLY A 690 -27.89 -2.44 1.99
CA GLY A 690 -27.80 -2.06 0.58
C GLY A 690 -26.46 -1.45 0.19
N TYR A 691 -25.93 -0.52 0.99
CA TYR A 691 -24.60 0.04 0.77
C TYR A 691 -23.49 -1.02 0.90
N ARG A 692 -23.62 -1.98 1.83
CA ARG A 692 -22.64 -3.08 1.95
C ARG A 692 -22.71 -4.04 0.76
N ILE A 693 -23.90 -4.30 0.22
CA ILE A 693 -24.08 -5.06 -1.02
C ILE A 693 -23.47 -4.29 -2.20
N LEU A 694 -23.68 -2.97 -2.28
CA LEU A 694 -23.05 -2.13 -3.28
C LEU A 694 -21.52 -2.22 -3.21
N VAL A 695 -20.94 -2.14 -2.01
CA VAL A 695 -19.49 -2.34 -1.83
C VAL A 695 -19.07 -3.74 -2.26
N PHE A 696 -19.82 -4.78 -1.91
CA PHE A 696 -19.54 -6.14 -2.36
C PHE A 696 -19.49 -6.23 -3.89
N VAL A 697 -20.49 -5.65 -4.56
CA VAL A 697 -20.54 -5.58 -6.02
C VAL A 697 -19.38 -4.76 -6.56
N LEU A 698 -19.01 -3.62 -5.97
CA LEU A 698 -17.86 -2.82 -6.40
C LEU A 698 -16.53 -3.58 -6.24
N LEU A 699 -16.34 -4.29 -5.13
CA LEU A 699 -15.16 -5.12 -4.90
C LEU A 699 -15.11 -6.30 -5.88
N GLN A 700 -16.26 -6.96 -6.12
CA GLN A 700 -16.36 -8.03 -7.11
C GLN A 700 -16.16 -7.52 -8.52
N LEU A 701 -16.77 -6.40 -8.91
CA LEU A 701 -16.57 -5.74 -10.19
C LEU A 701 -15.17 -5.20 -10.32
N ARG A 702 -14.44 -4.94 -9.25
CA ARG A 702 -13.01 -4.62 -9.34
C ARG A 702 -12.18 -5.87 -9.62
N VAL A 703 -12.48 -6.95 -8.92
CA VAL A 703 -11.91 -8.30 -9.17
C VAL A 703 -12.37 -8.88 -10.51
N ARG A 704 -13.48 -8.39 -11.06
CA ARG A 704 -14.11 -8.85 -12.29
C ARG A 704 -13.96 -7.87 -13.44
N LYS A 705 -13.68 -6.59 -13.28
CA LYS A 705 -13.09 -5.76 -14.35
C LYS A 705 -11.71 -6.31 -14.72
N ASN A 706 -11.14 -7.04 -13.77
CA ASN A 706 -10.18 -8.09 -13.97
C ASN A 706 -10.79 -9.33 -14.72
N SER A 707 -11.67 -10.15 -14.15
CA SER A 707 -12.16 -11.43 -14.78
C SER A 707 -13.30 -11.43 -15.87
N PHE A 708 -14.08 -10.36 -16.09
CA PHE A 708 -15.38 -10.31 -16.80
C PHE A 708 -15.24 -10.44 -18.30
N PHE A 709 -14.13 -9.93 -18.86
CA PHE A 709 -13.86 -10.05 -20.29
C PHE A 709 -13.63 -11.50 -20.72
N PHE A 710 -13.39 -12.43 -19.79
CA PHE A 710 -13.18 -13.85 -20.10
C PHE A 710 -14.48 -14.58 -20.46
N ARG A 711 -15.63 -14.21 -19.85
CA ARG A 711 -16.90 -14.95 -20.10
C ARG A 711 -17.58 -14.58 -21.42
N ILE A 712 -17.45 -13.33 -21.87
CA ILE A 712 -18.07 -12.91 -23.14
C ILE A 712 -17.25 -13.41 -24.34
N PHE A 713 -15.92 -13.51 -24.22
CA PHE A 713 -15.07 -13.98 -25.32
C PHE A 713 -14.97 -15.51 -25.45
N CYS A 714 -15.21 -16.28 -24.39
CA CYS A 714 -15.27 -17.75 -24.49
C CYS A 714 -16.60 -18.27 -25.04
N CYS A 715 -17.72 -17.56 -24.87
CA CYS A 715 -18.98 -17.96 -25.52
C CYS A 715 -19.02 -17.64 -27.02
N ASN A 716 -18.23 -16.67 -27.50
CA ASN A 716 -18.31 -16.22 -28.90
C ASN A 716 -17.25 -16.81 -29.84
N ARG A 717 -16.47 -17.81 -29.39
CA ARG A 717 -15.41 -18.44 -30.19
C ARG A 717 -15.72 -19.90 -30.61
N ASN A 718 -16.87 -20.44 -30.21
CA ASN A 718 -17.32 -21.78 -30.61
C ASN A 718 -18.37 -21.79 -31.74
N THR A 719 -18.67 -20.65 -32.38
CA THR A 719 -19.74 -20.57 -33.40
C THR A 719 -19.29 -20.18 -34.81
N ASN A 720 -17.99 -20.02 -35.09
CA ASN A 720 -17.54 -19.54 -36.42
C ASN A 720 -16.54 -20.45 -37.16
N ASN A 721 -16.49 -21.75 -36.88
CA ASN A 721 -15.91 -22.73 -37.79
C ASN A 721 -17.02 -23.65 -38.29
N GLY A 722 -17.65 -23.24 -39.40
CA GLY A 722 -18.75 -23.97 -40.01
C GLY A 722 -19.28 -23.27 -41.25
N ARG A 723 -18.42 -23.05 -42.24
CA ARG A 723 -18.67 -23.15 -43.69
C ARG A 723 -17.46 -22.67 -44.49
#